data_AF-A0A6V8SB67-F1
#
_entry.id   AF-A0A6V8SB67-F1
#
_cell.length_a   1.000
_cell.length_b   1.000
_cell.length_c   1.000
_cell.angle_alpha   90.00
_cell.angle_beta   90.00
_cell.angle_gamma   90.00
#
_symmetry.space_group_name_H-M   'P 1'
#
loop_
_entity.id
_entity.type
_entity.pdbx_description
1 polymer ?
#
loop_
_entity_poly.entity_id
_entity_poly.type
_entity_poly.pdbx_seq_one_letter_code
_entity_poly.pdbx_strand_id
1 'polypeptide(L)'
;MRYTNEIIDTIGEIPVKLYIESIKNSSYYLNPKLILIFVIKGEILIKQEDKTYKLREEDVILINPNIMYSIDSSSTNQIYILEIDYKYFNNLYNNFSDLIFELNSLNIDETNMEDYKSIKNIIIKLLEVCLNKENGYLLMAKQLIMELIVRLINKFTIDKTENTFSINHDDERINSIIKFVLTHYKEKISLQDISQYMHLNSQYISRYFSKQMGIPLNAFISNVRLEESIKDLVLSDKKVTFIALENGFPNLKSYFKAFKEIYGMTPSKYRNIYLNEIRENSLELDFSKFNLENISNHENDKLRLLPEKKQSYVIELNSSVETFKKSWKKVLAFGRAAEGMREELRNQLRLVQKDIGFEYVRFHGILSDEMRLYSEDGQGNAEYNFTYVDELIDFLLEIKLKPFIELGYMPDQLAAEKKYIFAWKANISFPKSINKWNKLIKTFVKHLIERYGRNEVQTWYFQICDQWSYFNNEDRRYFEFFRETYSSVKQVETKLRVGGTFDLQLLESYSCYLKDERIALDFIAVRTYSLLPIGKSDSLELINKFGKVSDDELILQNSIDYCLYANESFIIEYIDSFVNKIDKHKIDIKEFFISEWNTTPSQKDLIHDTCFKASFFVKNIIANFNKVNGMAYWSFSDIFEETKASNNIFHGGLGFITNNGIKKPIYYAYQLMNRLGNSIIRKENDFIATKNINNSIQILAFNYCHFIDDKKQCHSKDITLKDRYHVFDEKNKNISFALKGLSGEVVVKTYRINKENGSAYDEWLRIGAPNSMETDELNYIKNKSIFGYRMKSIDINGDLIINEKMEPHEVILIEIIPVKNS
;
A
#
# COMPACT_ATOMS: atom_id res chain seq x y z
N MET A 1 18.16 13.70 -15.05
CA MET A 1 17.61 14.83 -14.27
C MET A 1 16.54 15.57 -15.06
N ARG A 2 15.28 15.22 -14.84
CA ARG A 2 14.05 15.92 -15.25
C ARG A 2 13.10 15.61 -14.09
N TYR A 3 12.77 16.62 -13.27
CA TYR A 3 12.01 16.45 -12.05
C TYR A 3 10.50 16.37 -12.33
N THR A 4 9.82 15.69 -11.41
CA THR A 4 8.41 15.28 -11.39
C THR A 4 7.42 16.43 -11.29
N ASN A 5 6.37 16.38 -12.13
CA ASN A 5 5.16 17.19 -12.03
C ASN A 5 4.36 16.80 -10.76
N GLU A 6 4.38 17.61 -9.70
CA GLU A 6 3.40 17.52 -8.62
C GLU A 6 2.04 17.99 -9.12
N ILE A 7 1.08 17.16 -9.52
CA ILE A 7 -0.26 17.66 -9.86
C ILE A 7 -1.12 17.69 -8.59
N ILE A 8 -1.31 18.86 -7.98
CA ILE A 8 -2.43 19.08 -7.05
C ILE A 8 -3.58 19.60 -7.90
N ASP A 9 -4.60 18.81 -8.24
CA ASP A 9 -5.69 19.29 -9.13
C ASP A 9 -6.65 20.28 -8.43
N THR A 10 -6.74 20.25 -7.09
CA THR A 10 -7.55 21.17 -6.27
C THR A 10 -6.96 21.35 -4.86
N ILE A 11 -6.74 22.59 -4.41
CA ILE A 11 -6.37 22.90 -3.01
C ILE A 11 -7.67 23.21 -2.23
N GLY A 12 -8.23 22.19 -1.58
CA GLY A 12 -9.57 22.27 -0.98
C GLY A 12 -10.67 22.36 -2.04
N GLU A 13 -11.70 23.18 -1.82
CA GLU A 13 -12.75 23.50 -2.81
C GLU A 13 -12.30 24.53 -3.88
N ILE A 14 -11.06 25.02 -3.84
CA ILE A 14 -10.55 25.98 -4.83
C ILE A 14 -9.91 25.21 -6.00
N PRO A 15 -10.39 25.39 -7.25
CA PRO A 15 -9.85 24.75 -8.45
C PRO A 15 -8.58 25.46 -8.94
N VAL A 16 -7.52 25.36 -8.14
CA VAL A 16 -6.16 25.70 -8.55
C VAL A 16 -5.33 24.44 -8.72
N LYS A 17 -4.41 24.48 -9.68
CA LYS A 17 -3.42 23.43 -9.92
C LYS A 17 -2.01 23.95 -9.73
N LEU A 18 -1.20 23.24 -8.97
CA LEU A 18 0.14 23.66 -8.58
C LEU A 18 1.11 22.53 -8.85
N TYR A 19 2.22 22.79 -9.56
CA TYR A 19 3.30 21.83 -9.88
C TYR A 19 4.67 22.48 -10.06
N ILE A 20 5.74 21.71 -9.89
CA ILE A 20 7.11 22.09 -10.26
C ILE A 20 7.53 21.33 -11.52
N GLU A 21 8.17 22.01 -12.47
CA GLU A 21 8.60 21.44 -13.74
C GLU A 21 10.06 21.81 -14.10
N SER A 22 10.75 20.97 -14.87
CA SER A 22 12.04 21.27 -15.49
C SER A 22 11.93 21.25 -17.02
N ILE A 23 12.07 22.42 -17.65
CA ILE A 23 11.93 22.59 -19.10
C ILE A 23 13.22 22.20 -19.82
N LYS A 24 13.14 21.40 -20.89
CA LYS A 24 14.31 21.02 -21.70
C LYS A 24 14.18 21.29 -23.20
N ASN A 25 12.96 21.34 -23.73
CA ASN A 25 12.67 21.56 -25.15
C ASN A 25 11.52 22.57 -25.28
N SER A 26 11.44 23.21 -26.44
CA SER A 26 10.34 24.11 -26.80
C SER A 26 9.00 23.36 -26.85
N SER A 27 8.10 23.70 -25.94
CA SER A 27 6.70 23.25 -25.97
C SER A 27 5.81 24.47 -26.12
N TYR A 28 4.86 24.41 -27.06
CA TYR A 28 3.82 25.43 -27.21
C TYR A 28 2.63 25.06 -26.33
N TYR A 29 2.19 26.02 -25.52
CA TYR A 29 1.10 25.88 -24.57
C TYR A 29 -0.03 26.86 -24.93
N LEU A 30 -1.26 26.39 -24.83
CA LEU A 30 -2.48 27.19 -24.87
C LEU A 30 -3.39 26.66 -23.76
N ASN A 31 -3.56 27.44 -22.69
CA ASN A 31 -4.30 27.01 -21.51
C ASN A 31 -5.46 28.00 -21.25
N PRO A 32 -6.71 27.52 -21.05
CA PRO A 32 -7.83 28.38 -20.69
C PRO A 32 -7.77 28.93 -19.26
N LYS A 33 -6.77 28.57 -18.46
CA LYS A 33 -6.57 29.05 -17.09
C LYS A 33 -5.56 30.20 -17.03
N LEU A 34 -5.58 30.94 -15.93
CA LEU A 34 -4.54 31.92 -15.60
C LEU A 34 -3.31 31.16 -15.06
N ILE A 35 -2.12 31.41 -15.62
CA ILE A 35 -0.91 30.64 -15.29
C ILE A 35 0.15 31.56 -14.69
N LEU A 36 0.55 31.31 -13.44
CA LEU A 36 1.67 31.96 -12.80
C LEU A 36 2.91 31.07 -12.89
N ILE A 37 4.02 31.61 -13.36
CA ILE A 37 5.31 30.92 -13.45
C ILE A 37 6.33 31.66 -12.60
N PHE A 38 6.99 30.93 -11.70
CA PHE A 38 8.07 31.42 -10.85
C PHE A 38 9.33 30.57 -11.07
N VAL A 39 10.47 31.20 -11.34
CA VAL A 39 11.73 30.48 -11.57
C VAL A 39 12.42 30.22 -10.23
N ILE A 40 12.41 28.96 -9.80
CA ILE A 40 13.07 28.51 -8.58
C ILE A 40 14.59 28.46 -8.80
N LYS A 41 15.01 27.91 -9.94
CA LYS A 41 16.43 27.65 -10.25
C LYS A 41 16.69 27.71 -11.75
N GLY A 42 17.85 28.24 -12.14
CA GLY A 42 18.27 28.33 -13.54
C GLY A 42 17.63 29.47 -14.32
N GLU A 43 17.56 29.33 -15.65
CA GLU A 43 16.97 30.33 -16.55
C GLU A 43 16.02 29.70 -17.57
N ILE A 44 14.96 30.44 -17.91
CA ILE A 44 14.01 30.08 -18.95
C ILE A 44 13.73 31.26 -19.89
N LEU A 45 13.32 30.94 -21.11
CA LEU A 45 12.92 31.88 -22.15
C LEU A 45 11.45 31.65 -22.46
N ILE A 46 10.61 32.64 -22.19
CA ILE A 46 9.18 32.58 -22.51
C ILE A 46 8.92 33.41 -23.75
N LYS A 47 8.34 32.81 -24.78
CA LYS A 47 7.89 33.50 -25.99
C LYS A 47 6.37 33.62 -25.94
N GLN A 48 5.86 34.83 -26.06
CA GLN A 48 4.44 35.15 -26.16
C GLN A 48 4.28 36.06 -27.37
N GLU A 49 3.56 35.61 -28.39
CA GLU A 49 3.41 36.34 -29.65
C GLU A 49 4.77 36.76 -30.24
N ASP A 50 5.01 38.08 -30.41
CA ASP A 50 6.26 38.66 -30.93
C ASP A 50 7.27 39.03 -29.81
N LYS A 51 6.95 38.78 -28.54
CA LYS A 51 7.78 39.14 -27.39
C LYS A 51 8.49 37.90 -26.81
N THR A 52 9.74 38.08 -26.41
CA THR A 52 10.54 37.04 -25.73
C THR A 52 11.06 37.59 -24.40
N TYR A 53 10.73 36.89 -23.32
CA TYR A 53 11.12 37.22 -21.95
C TYR A 53 12.17 36.22 -21.47
N LYS A 54 13.30 36.71 -20.96
CA LYS A 54 14.33 35.87 -20.34
C LYS A 54 14.22 35.99 -18.82
N LEU A 55 13.70 34.96 -18.17
CA LEU A 55 13.50 34.90 -16.72
C LEU A 55 14.65 34.12 -16.06
N ARG A 56 15.12 34.62 -14.94
CA ARG A 56 16.16 34.03 -14.09
C ARG A 56 15.59 33.68 -12.72
N GLU A 57 16.40 33.04 -11.87
CA GLU A 57 16.04 32.72 -10.49
C GLU A 57 15.38 33.92 -9.80
N GLU A 58 14.26 33.63 -9.13
CA GLU A 58 13.41 34.59 -8.44
C GLU A 58 12.48 35.46 -9.30
N ASP A 59 12.53 35.36 -10.62
CA ASP A 59 11.61 36.06 -11.52
C ASP A 59 10.23 35.38 -11.56
N VAL A 60 9.18 36.21 -11.63
CA VAL A 60 7.78 35.80 -11.78
C VAL A 60 7.21 36.38 -13.07
N ILE A 61 6.38 35.60 -13.76
CA ILE A 61 5.49 36.09 -14.81
C ILE A 61 4.10 35.47 -14.67
N LEU A 62 3.08 36.22 -15.06
CA LEU A 62 1.70 35.78 -15.14
C LEU A 62 1.24 35.77 -16.60
N ILE A 63 0.60 34.68 -17.02
CA ILE A 63 0.08 34.47 -18.37
C ILE A 63 -1.44 34.43 -18.31
N ASN A 64 -2.09 35.38 -18.97
CA ASN A 64 -3.55 35.45 -19.00
C ASN A 64 -4.16 34.26 -19.79
N PRO A 65 -5.41 33.88 -19.47
CA PRO A 65 -6.11 32.81 -20.16
C PRO A 65 -6.09 32.94 -21.69
N ASN A 66 -5.95 31.81 -22.37
CA ASN A 66 -5.98 31.69 -23.84
C ASN A 66 -4.85 32.45 -24.58
N ILE A 67 -3.81 32.91 -23.88
CA ILE A 67 -2.58 33.39 -24.52
C ILE A 67 -1.71 32.19 -24.87
N MET A 68 -1.30 32.10 -26.13
CA MET A 68 -0.35 31.10 -26.59
C MET A 68 1.07 31.51 -26.17
N TYR A 69 1.79 30.60 -25.54
CA TYR A 69 3.18 30.83 -25.14
C TYR A 69 4.04 29.59 -25.36
N SER A 70 5.36 29.76 -25.44
CA SER A 70 6.30 28.65 -25.37
C SER A 70 7.37 28.91 -24.32
N ILE A 71 7.80 27.87 -23.62
CA ILE A 71 8.93 27.94 -22.70
C ILE A 71 10.10 27.17 -23.29
N ASP A 72 11.22 27.86 -23.43
CA ASP A 72 12.50 27.31 -23.87
C ASP A 72 13.52 27.40 -22.73
N SER A 73 14.47 26.47 -22.66
CA SER A 73 15.63 26.62 -21.79
C SER A 73 16.85 25.92 -22.39
N SER A 74 18.01 26.57 -22.29
CA SER A 74 19.31 26.04 -22.71
C SER A 74 20.13 25.45 -21.56
N SER A 75 19.61 25.47 -20.34
CA SER A 75 20.30 25.02 -19.12
C SER A 75 19.35 24.26 -18.18
N THR A 76 19.89 23.61 -17.17
CA THR A 76 19.07 22.97 -16.13
C THR A 76 18.29 24.01 -15.34
N ASN A 77 16.96 23.90 -15.32
CA ASN A 77 16.06 24.81 -14.62
C ASN A 77 15.03 24.05 -13.76
N GLN A 78 14.45 24.77 -12.81
CA GLN A 78 13.26 24.37 -12.04
C GLN A 78 12.33 25.57 -11.95
N ILE A 79 11.08 25.36 -12.37
CA ILE A 79 10.05 26.39 -12.34
C ILE A 79 8.84 25.88 -11.56
N TYR A 80 8.22 26.78 -10.82
CA TYR A 80 6.94 26.58 -10.16
C TYR A 80 5.83 27.13 -11.04
N ILE A 81 4.79 26.33 -11.26
CA ILE A 81 3.62 26.69 -12.06
C ILE A 81 2.36 26.57 -11.20
N LEU A 82 1.61 27.66 -11.13
CA LEU A 82 0.29 27.72 -10.51
C LEU A 82 -0.76 28.08 -11.58
N GLU A 83 -1.61 27.12 -11.91
CA GLU A 83 -2.79 27.31 -12.76
C GLU A 83 -4.01 27.64 -11.92
N ILE A 84 -4.73 28.67 -12.31
CA ILE A 84 -5.89 29.18 -11.57
C ILE A 84 -7.10 29.13 -12.50
N ASP A 85 -8.12 28.34 -12.13
CA ASP A 85 -9.39 28.34 -12.85
C ASP A 85 -10.17 29.62 -12.52
N TYR A 86 -10.12 30.57 -13.44
CA TYR A 86 -10.78 31.85 -13.36
C TYR A 86 -12.31 31.75 -13.20
N LYS A 87 -12.95 30.62 -13.60
CA LYS A 87 -14.40 30.41 -13.43
C LYS A 87 -14.85 30.38 -11.97
N TYR A 88 -13.99 29.88 -11.08
CA TYR A 88 -14.30 29.84 -9.66
C TYR A 88 -14.33 31.24 -9.06
N PHE A 89 -13.38 32.10 -9.46
CA PHE A 89 -13.28 33.46 -8.95
C PHE A 89 -14.35 34.40 -9.51
N ASN A 90 -14.94 34.09 -10.67
CA ASN A 90 -16.15 34.78 -11.15
C ASN A 90 -17.34 34.72 -10.18
N ASN A 91 -17.46 33.66 -9.37
CA ASN A 91 -18.52 33.56 -8.35
C ASN A 91 -18.24 34.42 -7.11
N LEU A 92 -16.99 34.87 -6.92
CA LEU A 92 -16.52 35.60 -5.74
C LEU A 92 -16.25 37.08 -6.02
N TYR A 93 -15.92 37.43 -7.26
CA TYR A 93 -15.66 38.79 -7.71
C TYR A 93 -16.32 39.00 -9.09
N ASN A 94 -17.26 39.93 -9.17
CA ASN A 94 -17.95 40.24 -10.43
C ASN A 94 -16.95 40.68 -11.50
N ASN A 95 -17.10 40.14 -12.71
CA ASN A 95 -16.26 40.44 -13.88
C ASN A 95 -14.78 40.04 -13.71
N PHE A 96 -14.47 39.06 -12.84
CA PHE A 96 -13.08 38.56 -12.71
C PHE A 96 -12.50 38.05 -14.05
N SER A 97 -13.34 37.41 -14.88
CA SER A 97 -12.98 36.95 -16.23
C SER A 97 -12.69 38.07 -17.23
N ASP A 98 -13.03 39.31 -16.90
CA ASP A 98 -12.73 40.48 -17.72
C ASP A 98 -11.44 41.18 -17.32
N LEU A 99 -10.83 40.78 -16.19
CA LEU A 99 -9.57 41.35 -15.74
C LEU A 99 -8.42 40.82 -16.61
N ILE A 100 -7.58 41.75 -17.05
CA ILE A 100 -6.30 41.44 -17.68
C ILE A 100 -5.22 41.78 -16.66
N PHE A 101 -4.37 40.81 -16.34
CA PHE A 101 -3.29 41.02 -15.38
C PHE A 101 -1.96 41.26 -16.09
N GLU A 102 -1.22 42.27 -15.67
CA GLU A 102 0.14 42.56 -16.13
C GLU A 102 1.14 42.39 -14.97
N LEU A 103 1.46 41.13 -14.65
CA LEU A 103 2.54 40.80 -13.72
C LEU A 103 3.71 40.18 -14.49
N ASN A 104 4.78 40.95 -14.64
CA ASN A 104 6.04 40.49 -15.20
C ASN A 104 7.19 41.17 -14.45
N SER A 105 7.95 40.38 -13.69
CA SER A 105 9.11 40.82 -12.91
C SER A 105 10.14 41.66 -13.67
N LEU A 106 10.22 41.50 -15.00
CA LEU A 106 11.13 42.28 -15.84
C LEU A 106 10.69 43.74 -16.08
N ASN A 107 9.41 44.04 -15.83
CA ASN A 107 8.78 45.32 -16.17
C ASN A 107 8.06 45.97 -14.97
N ILE A 108 8.48 45.69 -13.74
CA ILE A 108 7.83 46.24 -12.54
C ILE A 108 8.35 47.63 -12.25
N ASP A 109 7.43 48.60 -12.17
CA ASP A 109 7.75 49.97 -11.80
C ASP A 109 8.07 50.12 -10.30
N GLU A 110 8.72 51.23 -9.93
CA GLU A 110 9.07 51.49 -8.51
C GLU A 110 7.84 51.57 -7.61
N THR A 111 6.68 51.94 -8.15
CA THR A 111 5.41 52.07 -7.42
C THR A 111 4.78 50.73 -7.04
N ASN A 112 5.03 49.67 -7.81
CA ASN A 112 4.50 48.32 -7.60
C ASN A 112 5.55 47.36 -7.02
N MET A 113 6.79 47.81 -6.80
CA MET A 113 7.90 46.97 -6.33
C MET A 113 7.63 46.33 -4.95
N GLU A 114 6.96 47.05 -4.05
CA GLU A 114 6.63 46.51 -2.72
C GLU A 114 5.50 45.47 -2.78
N ASP A 115 4.49 45.71 -3.63
CA ASP A 115 3.40 44.76 -3.89
C ASP A 115 3.92 43.50 -4.60
N TYR A 116 4.90 43.64 -5.50
CA TYR A 116 5.61 42.53 -6.13
C TYR A 116 6.35 41.65 -5.12
N LYS A 117 7.16 42.25 -4.23
CA LYS A 117 7.84 41.50 -3.17
C LYS A 117 6.84 40.75 -2.30
N SER A 118 5.69 41.36 -2.02
CA SER A 118 4.62 40.72 -1.28
C SER A 118 4.04 39.51 -2.01
N ILE A 119 3.74 39.63 -3.31
CA ILE A 119 3.29 38.49 -4.14
C ILE A 119 4.33 37.37 -4.16
N LYS A 120 5.60 37.70 -4.35
CA LYS A 120 6.70 36.73 -4.31
C LYS A 120 6.77 35.99 -2.97
N ASN A 121 6.64 36.71 -1.86
CA ASN A 121 6.60 36.11 -0.53
C ASN A 121 5.38 35.19 -0.34
N ILE A 122 4.22 35.54 -0.91
CA ILE A 122 3.04 34.68 -0.88
C ILE A 122 3.27 33.40 -1.68
N ILE A 123 3.90 33.48 -2.86
CA ILE A 123 4.26 32.32 -3.68
C ILE A 123 5.21 31.39 -2.92
N ILE A 124 6.25 31.95 -2.30
CA ILE A 124 7.23 31.18 -1.51
C ILE A 124 6.56 30.52 -0.29
N LYS A 125 5.71 31.24 0.44
CA LYS A 125 4.95 30.68 1.57
C LYS A 125 3.94 29.63 1.13
N LEU A 126 3.30 29.83 -0.03
CA LEU A 126 2.35 28.85 -0.58
C LEU A 126 3.10 27.56 -0.95
N LEU A 127 4.27 27.68 -1.58
CA LEU A 127 5.20 26.60 -1.80
C LEU A 127 5.56 25.88 -0.50
N GLU A 128 6.02 26.62 0.51
CA GLU A 128 6.39 26.07 1.82
C GLU A 128 5.24 25.33 2.52
N VAL A 129 4.05 25.92 2.56
CA VAL A 129 2.84 25.32 3.16
C VAL A 129 2.41 24.07 2.40
N CYS A 130 2.48 24.10 1.06
CA CYS A 130 2.14 22.95 0.23
C CYS A 130 3.18 21.82 0.32
N LEU A 131 4.45 22.14 0.61
CA LEU A 131 5.53 21.17 0.81
C LEU A 131 5.51 20.57 2.22
N ASN A 132 5.38 21.41 3.27
CA ASN A 132 5.47 20.97 4.66
C ASN A 132 4.18 20.30 5.19
N LYS A 133 3.02 20.62 4.60
CA LYS A 133 1.70 20.00 4.84
C LYS A 133 1.29 19.78 6.31
N GLU A 134 1.68 20.69 7.20
CA GLU A 134 1.30 20.67 8.63
C GLU A 134 -0.23 20.68 8.85
N ASN A 135 -0.67 20.46 10.09
CA ASN A 135 -2.10 20.49 10.43
C ASN A 135 -2.74 21.84 10.03
N GLY A 136 -3.78 21.78 9.20
CA GLY A 136 -4.47 22.97 8.68
C GLY A 136 -3.88 23.55 7.38
N TYR A 137 -2.86 22.93 6.76
CA TYR A 137 -2.21 23.47 5.56
C TYR A 137 -3.17 23.79 4.40
N LEU A 138 -4.25 23.03 4.20
CA LEU A 138 -5.26 23.34 3.16
C LEU A 138 -5.97 24.68 3.43
N LEU A 139 -6.24 25.00 4.70
CA LEU A 139 -6.82 26.29 5.09
C LEU A 139 -5.82 27.42 4.92
N MET A 140 -4.55 27.18 5.27
CA MET A 140 -3.46 28.15 5.08
C MET A 140 -3.19 28.41 3.58
N ALA A 141 -3.15 27.36 2.76
CA ALA A 141 -2.98 27.47 1.32
C ALA A 141 -4.18 28.21 0.69
N LYS A 142 -5.41 27.89 1.13
CA LYS A 142 -6.62 28.62 0.74
C LYS A 142 -6.53 30.11 1.10
N GLN A 143 -6.06 30.46 2.29
CA GLN A 143 -5.84 31.85 2.69
C GLN A 143 -4.82 32.54 1.78
N LEU A 144 -3.66 31.92 1.53
CA LEU A 144 -2.59 32.49 0.72
C LEU A 144 -3.01 32.68 -0.74
N ILE A 145 -3.77 31.76 -1.32
CA ILE A 145 -4.34 31.89 -2.68
C ILE A 145 -5.31 33.06 -2.73
N MET A 146 -6.20 33.20 -1.75
CA MET A 146 -7.14 34.31 -1.71
C MET A 146 -6.41 35.66 -1.56
N GLU A 147 -5.35 35.71 -0.74
CA GLU A 147 -4.51 36.90 -0.63
C GLU A 147 -3.79 37.23 -1.94
N LEU A 148 -3.22 36.23 -2.62
CA LEU A 148 -2.58 36.39 -3.92
C LEU A 148 -3.55 37.01 -4.94
N ILE A 149 -4.76 36.47 -5.05
CA ILE A 149 -5.77 36.95 -6.00
C ILE A 149 -6.18 38.40 -5.70
N VAL A 150 -6.41 38.75 -4.43
CA VAL A 150 -6.77 40.12 -4.05
C VAL A 150 -5.67 41.12 -4.43
N ARG A 151 -4.40 40.74 -4.26
CA ARG A 151 -3.26 41.60 -4.65
C ARG A 151 -3.15 41.76 -6.15
N LEU A 152 -3.34 40.68 -6.91
CA LEU A 152 -3.37 40.75 -8.37
C LEU A 152 -4.47 41.70 -8.85
N ILE A 153 -5.69 41.59 -8.31
CA ILE A 153 -6.83 42.46 -8.67
C ILE A 153 -6.49 43.93 -8.40
N ASN A 154 -5.98 44.24 -7.21
CA ASN A 154 -5.82 45.63 -6.77
C ASN A 154 -4.64 46.37 -7.42
N LYS A 155 -3.62 45.65 -7.87
CA LYS A 155 -2.30 46.24 -8.22
C LYS A 155 -1.77 45.87 -9.58
N PHE A 156 -2.23 44.76 -10.15
CA PHE A 156 -1.70 44.24 -11.41
C PHE A 156 -2.79 44.10 -12.48
N THR A 157 -3.98 44.67 -12.27
CA THR A 157 -5.03 44.76 -13.29
C THR A 157 -4.81 45.98 -14.18
N ILE A 158 -4.94 45.83 -15.49
CA ILE A 158 -4.96 46.94 -16.45
C ILE A 158 -6.37 47.15 -17.04
N ASP A 159 -6.72 48.40 -17.32
CA ASP A 159 -7.97 48.73 -18.01
C ASP A 159 -7.92 48.26 -19.46
N LYS A 160 -9.02 47.67 -19.97
CA LYS A 160 -9.20 47.19 -21.37
C LYS A 160 -9.05 48.30 -22.45
N THR A 161 -8.59 49.50 -22.11
CA THR A 161 -8.54 50.68 -22.98
C THR A 161 -7.30 50.78 -23.86
N GLU A 162 -6.32 49.91 -23.71
CA GLU A 162 -5.26 49.73 -24.71
C GLU A 162 -5.53 48.50 -25.60
N ASN A 163 -5.62 48.75 -26.91
CA ASN A 163 -5.94 47.78 -27.95
C ASN A 163 -5.16 46.46 -27.82
N THR A 164 -5.79 45.41 -27.29
CA THR A 164 -5.75 44.00 -27.75
C THR A 164 -6.60 43.14 -26.79
N PHE A 165 -7.29 42.13 -27.31
CA PHE A 165 -8.16 41.17 -26.58
C PHE A 165 -9.59 41.64 -26.22
N SER A 166 -10.46 41.65 -27.23
CA SER A 166 -11.91 41.66 -27.05
C SER A 166 -12.50 40.25 -27.13
N ILE A 167 -12.51 39.53 -26.01
CA ILE A 167 -13.49 38.45 -25.79
C ILE A 167 -14.55 39.03 -24.84
N ASN A 168 -15.79 39.12 -25.33
CA ASN A 168 -16.91 39.70 -24.58
C ASN A 168 -17.54 38.58 -23.72
N HIS A 169 -17.15 38.49 -22.45
CA HIS A 169 -17.55 37.39 -21.55
C HIS A 169 -19.00 37.47 -21.02
N ASP A 170 -19.71 38.56 -21.32
CA ASP A 170 -21.11 38.79 -20.91
C ASP A 170 -22.17 38.15 -21.80
N ASP A 171 -21.81 37.39 -22.84
CA ASP A 171 -22.81 36.75 -23.67
C ASP A 171 -23.23 35.38 -23.10
N GLU A 172 -24.31 35.35 -22.31
CA GLU A 172 -24.93 34.11 -21.81
C GLU A 172 -25.11 33.04 -22.90
N ARG A 173 -25.23 33.45 -24.17
CA ARG A 173 -25.33 32.53 -25.30
C ARG A 173 -24.04 31.74 -25.53
N ILE A 174 -22.86 32.36 -25.44
CA ILE A 174 -21.59 31.63 -25.61
C ILE A 174 -21.34 30.66 -24.46
N ASN A 175 -21.63 31.10 -23.23
CA ASN A 175 -21.48 30.28 -22.03
C ASN A 175 -22.41 29.07 -22.05
N SER A 176 -23.64 29.23 -22.55
CA SER A 176 -24.59 28.13 -22.72
C SER A 176 -24.13 27.12 -23.77
N ILE A 177 -23.54 27.58 -24.89
CA ILE A 177 -22.95 26.68 -25.90
C ILE A 177 -21.76 25.90 -25.30
N ILE A 178 -20.89 26.57 -24.55
CA ILE A 178 -19.74 25.91 -23.89
C ILE A 178 -20.22 24.88 -22.87
N LYS A 179 -21.17 25.23 -22.01
CA LYS A 179 -21.75 24.32 -21.01
C LYS A 179 -22.37 23.09 -21.66
N PHE A 180 -23.11 23.28 -22.75
CA PHE A 180 -23.69 22.18 -23.51
C PHE A 180 -22.59 21.24 -24.04
N VAL A 181 -21.54 21.80 -24.65
CA VAL A 181 -20.42 21.00 -25.17
C VAL A 181 -19.71 20.22 -24.05
N LEU A 182 -19.40 20.85 -22.92
CA LEU A 182 -18.73 20.19 -21.79
C LEU A 182 -19.58 19.09 -21.14
N THR A 183 -20.91 19.20 -21.21
CA THR A 183 -21.83 18.21 -20.62
C THR A 183 -22.04 17.02 -21.56
N HIS A 184 -22.07 17.27 -22.88
CA HIS A 184 -22.44 16.26 -23.88
C HIS A 184 -21.28 15.83 -24.79
N TYR A 185 -20.02 16.17 -24.47
CA TYR A 185 -18.89 15.93 -25.38
C TYR A 185 -18.73 14.47 -25.81
N LYS A 186 -19.09 13.51 -24.95
CA LYS A 186 -19.02 12.06 -25.24
C LYS A 186 -20.07 11.59 -26.25
N GLU A 187 -21.12 12.38 -26.46
CA GLU A 187 -22.22 12.07 -27.36
C GLU A 187 -21.97 12.58 -28.78
N LYS A 188 -22.78 12.12 -29.74
CA LYS A 188 -22.73 12.63 -31.11
C LYS A 188 -23.38 14.02 -31.17
N ILE A 189 -22.61 15.07 -30.90
CA ILE A 189 -23.05 16.46 -31.03
C ILE A 189 -23.11 16.88 -32.50
N SER A 190 -24.27 17.32 -32.97
CA SER A 190 -24.44 18.06 -34.22
C SER A 190 -24.74 19.54 -33.94
N LEU A 191 -24.47 20.38 -34.95
CA LEU A 191 -24.88 21.79 -34.93
C LEU A 191 -26.40 21.97 -34.75
N GLN A 192 -27.18 20.96 -35.13
CA GLN A 192 -28.64 20.97 -35.00
C GLN A 192 -29.08 20.72 -33.55
N ASP A 193 -28.34 19.91 -32.79
CA ASP A 193 -28.62 19.64 -31.37
C ASP A 193 -28.37 20.89 -30.51
N ILE A 194 -27.24 21.58 -30.76
CA ILE A 194 -26.92 22.86 -30.12
C ILE A 194 -27.95 23.93 -30.54
N SER A 195 -28.37 23.93 -31.80
CA SER A 195 -29.39 24.83 -32.34
C SER A 195 -30.76 24.64 -31.68
N GLN A 196 -31.16 23.39 -31.43
CA GLN A 196 -32.41 23.07 -30.71
C GLN A 196 -32.34 23.46 -29.23
N TYR A 197 -31.24 23.16 -28.56
CA TYR A 197 -31.02 23.53 -27.15
C TYR A 197 -31.01 25.05 -26.94
N MET A 198 -30.42 25.78 -27.89
CA MET A 198 -30.28 27.23 -27.82
C MET A 198 -31.44 28.01 -28.44
N HIS A 199 -32.40 27.34 -29.09
CA HIS A 199 -33.46 27.96 -29.91
C HIS A 199 -32.95 28.96 -30.98
N LEU A 200 -31.76 28.71 -31.55
CA LEU A 200 -31.08 29.61 -32.50
C LEU A 200 -30.70 28.87 -33.78
N ASN A 201 -30.58 29.59 -34.90
CA ASN A 201 -30.18 29.00 -36.19
C ASN A 201 -28.72 28.44 -36.13
N SER A 202 -28.51 27.23 -36.67
CA SER A 202 -27.21 26.54 -36.70
C SER A 202 -26.08 27.28 -37.42
N GLN A 203 -26.37 27.98 -38.52
CA GLN A 203 -25.40 28.82 -39.25
C GLN A 203 -25.04 30.09 -38.45
N TYR A 204 -26.01 30.65 -37.72
CA TYR A 204 -25.76 31.75 -36.80
C TYR A 204 -24.86 31.30 -35.65
N ILE A 205 -25.16 30.17 -35.00
CA ILE A 205 -24.34 29.61 -33.90
C ILE A 205 -22.90 29.35 -34.35
N SER A 206 -22.69 28.72 -35.51
CA SER A 206 -21.34 28.41 -35.99
C SER A 206 -20.52 29.68 -36.23
N ARG A 207 -21.11 30.71 -36.86
CA ARG A 207 -20.42 31.99 -37.12
C ARG A 207 -20.20 32.78 -35.85
N TYR A 208 -21.22 32.83 -34.99
CA TYR A 208 -21.20 33.51 -33.72
C TYR A 208 -20.14 32.91 -32.79
N PHE A 209 -20.13 31.58 -32.61
CA PHE A 209 -19.14 30.89 -31.79
C PHE A 209 -17.72 31.11 -32.31
N SER A 210 -17.49 30.96 -33.62
CA SER A 210 -16.15 31.15 -34.20
C SER A 210 -15.65 32.59 -34.05
N LYS A 211 -16.56 33.58 -34.12
CA LYS A 211 -16.22 34.99 -33.90
C LYS A 211 -15.84 35.27 -32.44
N GLN A 212 -16.53 34.65 -31.48
CA GLN A 212 -16.25 34.88 -30.05
C GLN A 212 -15.04 34.09 -29.54
N MET A 213 -14.85 32.86 -30.01
CA MET A 213 -13.83 31.94 -29.48
C MET A 213 -12.56 31.90 -30.33
N GLY A 214 -12.51 32.60 -31.47
CA GLY A 214 -11.38 32.59 -32.39
C GLY A 214 -11.15 31.25 -33.13
N ILE A 215 -11.91 30.21 -32.80
CA ILE A 215 -11.80 28.86 -33.39
C ILE A 215 -13.17 28.31 -33.80
N PRO A 216 -13.25 27.47 -34.84
CA PRO A 216 -14.49 26.81 -35.22
C PRO A 216 -15.06 25.93 -34.09
N LEU A 217 -16.38 25.91 -33.91
CA LEU A 217 -17.05 25.11 -32.87
C LEU A 217 -16.68 23.61 -32.91
N ASN A 218 -16.54 23.03 -34.11
CA ASN A 218 -16.10 21.65 -34.25
C ASN A 218 -14.64 21.42 -33.79
N ALA A 219 -13.78 22.43 -33.94
CA ALA A 219 -12.42 22.38 -33.41
C ALA A 219 -12.47 22.44 -31.87
N PHE A 220 -13.28 23.34 -31.30
CA PHE A 220 -13.48 23.40 -29.85
C PHE A 220 -13.99 22.08 -29.24
N ILE A 221 -15.00 21.46 -29.83
CA ILE A 221 -15.49 20.13 -29.40
C ILE A 221 -14.37 19.08 -29.47
N SER A 222 -13.58 19.11 -30.56
CA SER A 222 -12.46 18.17 -30.72
C SER A 222 -11.37 18.38 -29.66
N ASN A 223 -11.10 19.63 -29.27
CA ASN A 223 -10.12 19.97 -28.23
C ASN A 223 -10.56 19.46 -26.86
N VAL A 224 -11.82 19.69 -26.46
CA VAL A 224 -12.39 19.18 -25.19
C VAL A 224 -12.30 17.65 -25.14
N ARG A 225 -12.70 16.97 -26.23
CA ARG A 225 -12.61 15.51 -26.31
C ARG A 225 -11.17 15.00 -26.26
N LEU A 226 -10.22 15.72 -26.85
CA LEU A 226 -8.81 15.36 -26.80
C LEU A 226 -8.27 15.47 -25.38
N GLU A 227 -8.52 16.58 -24.71
CA GLU A 227 -8.07 16.83 -23.33
C GLU A 227 -8.51 15.72 -22.38
N GLU A 228 -9.78 15.35 -22.43
CA GLU A 228 -10.32 14.26 -21.60
C GLU A 228 -9.74 12.89 -21.99
N SER A 229 -9.50 12.66 -23.28
CA SER A 229 -8.90 11.41 -23.77
C SER A 229 -7.46 11.18 -23.32
N ILE A 230 -6.71 12.23 -22.96
CA ILE A 230 -5.31 12.10 -22.52
C ILE A 230 -5.22 11.31 -21.23
N LYS A 231 -6.16 11.51 -20.30
CA LYS A 231 -6.22 10.78 -19.02
C LYS A 231 -6.34 9.27 -19.29
N ASP A 232 -7.28 8.87 -20.13
CA ASP A 232 -7.46 7.48 -20.54
C ASP A 232 -6.27 6.95 -21.35
N LEU A 233 -5.66 7.78 -22.19
CA LEU A 233 -4.53 7.42 -23.05
C LEU A 233 -3.30 7.06 -22.23
N VAL A 234 -3.08 7.76 -21.12
CA VAL A 234 -1.86 7.69 -20.32
C VAL A 234 -2.03 6.78 -19.11
N LEU A 235 -3.21 6.76 -18.48
CA LEU A 235 -3.46 6.04 -17.23
C LEU A 235 -4.05 4.65 -17.44
N SER A 236 -4.29 4.23 -18.69
CA SER A 236 -4.88 2.93 -19.00
C SER A 236 -4.21 2.24 -20.20
N ASP A 237 -4.27 0.90 -20.19
CA ASP A 237 -3.83 0.05 -21.29
C ASP A 237 -4.90 -0.12 -22.40
N LYS A 238 -6.00 0.63 -22.35
CA LYS A 238 -7.06 0.56 -23.36
C LYS A 238 -6.48 0.84 -24.75
N LYS A 239 -6.97 0.12 -25.77
CA LYS A 239 -6.57 0.38 -27.17
C LYS A 239 -7.02 1.79 -27.56
N VAL A 240 -6.18 2.52 -28.30
CA VAL A 240 -6.46 3.90 -28.77
C VAL A 240 -7.80 4.00 -29.50
N THR A 241 -8.22 2.93 -30.18
CA THR A 241 -9.55 2.82 -30.79
C THR A 241 -10.69 2.98 -29.80
N PHE A 242 -10.63 2.32 -28.64
CA PHE A 242 -11.66 2.42 -27.62
C PHE A 242 -11.65 3.79 -26.97
N ILE A 243 -10.45 4.33 -26.67
CA ILE A 243 -10.28 5.65 -26.06
C ILE A 243 -10.89 6.75 -26.93
N ALA A 244 -10.63 6.70 -28.24
CA ALA A 244 -11.22 7.64 -29.18
C ALA A 244 -12.76 7.58 -29.14
N LEU A 245 -13.35 6.39 -29.16
CA LEU A 245 -14.80 6.21 -29.19
C LEU A 245 -15.46 6.60 -27.86
N GLU A 246 -14.89 6.21 -26.72
CA GLU A 246 -15.43 6.52 -25.37
C GLU A 246 -15.34 8.01 -25.03
N ASN A 247 -14.39 8.73 -25.64
CA ASN A 247 -14.26 10.19 -25.54
C ASN A 247 -15.02 10.95 -26.65
N GLY A 248 -15.96 10.28 -27.34
CA GLY A 248 -16.90 10.92 -28.26
C GLY A 248 -16.38 11.19 -29.68
N PHE A 249 -15.20 10.70 -30.08
CA PHE A 249 -14.78 10.81 -31.47
C PHE A 249 -15.57 9.85 -32.37
N PRO A 250 -16.00 10.28 -33.56
CA PRO A 250 -16.81 9.46 -34.45
C PRO A 250 -16.04 8.27 -35.03
N ASN A 251 -14.71 8.38 -35.10
CA ASN A 251 -13.82 7.32 -35.54
C ASN A 251 -12.37 7.68 -35.18
N LEU A 252 -11.50 6.66 -35.30
CA LEU A 252 -10.08 6.77 -35.04
C LEU A 252 -9.38 7.82 -35.94
N LYS A 253 -9.79 7.95 -37.21
CA LYS A 253 -9.16 8.87 -38.16
C LYS A 253 -9.33 10.34 -37.72
N SER A 254 -10.52 10.71 -37.26
CA SER A 254 -10.79 12.04 -36.71
C SER A 254 -9.99 12.30 -35.43
N TYR A 255 -9.89 11.30 -34.55
CA TYR A 255 -9.07 11.39 -33.34
C TYR A 255 -7.60 11.63 -33.66
N PHE A 256 -6.99 10.81 -34.52
CA PHE A 256 -5.58 10.96 -34.90
C PHE A 256 -5.29 12.30 -35.59
N LYS A 257 -6.21 12.78 -36.43
CA LYS A 257 -6.06 14.09 -37.08
C LYS A 257 -6.01 15.20 -36.04
N ALA A 258 -7.00 15.26 -35.15
CA ALA A 258 -7.07 16.29 -34.11
C ALA A 258 -5.87 16.16 -33.14
N PHE A 259 -5.51 14.94 -32.74
CA PHE A 259 -4.39 14.69 -31.84
C PHE A 259 -3.05 15.14 -32.44
N LYS A 260 -2.83 14.87 -33.73
CA LYS A 260 -1.61 15.30 -34.43
C LYS A 260 -1.58 16.81 -34.66
N GLU A 261 -2.72 17.44 -34.90
CA GLU A 261 -2.85 18.90 -35.02
C GLU A 261 -2.50 19.61 -33.71
N ILE A 262 -2.92 19.07 -32.55
CA ILE A 262 -2.63 19.68 -31.24
C ILE A 262 -1.26 19.28 -30.69
N TYR A 263 -0.94 17.98 -30.67
CA TYR A 263 0.25 17.46 -29.98
C TYR A 263 1.44 17.17 -30.92
N GLY A 264 1.30 17.41 -32.22
CA GLY A 264 2.37 17.21 -33.22
C GLY A 264 2.78 15.75 -33.45
N MET A 265 2.15 14.79 -32.77
CA MET A 265 2.52 13.37 -32.79
C MET A 265 1.29 12.44 -32.75
N THR A 266 1.51 11.13 -32.84
CA THR A 266 0.42 10.15 -32.73
C THR A 266 0.13 9.81 -31.26
N PRO A 267 -1.12 9.46 -30.89
CA PRO A 267 -1.48 9.04 -29.54
C PRO A 267 -0.62 7.88 -29.00
N SER A 268 -0.30 6.90 -29.86
CA SER A 268 0.57 5.76 -29.48
C SER A 268 2.01 6.21 -29.20
N LYS A 269 2.53 7.16 -29.99
CA LYS A 269 3.86 7.74 -29.76
C LYS A 269 3.86 8.58 -28.49
N TYR A 270 2.81 9.36 -28.25
CA TYR A 270 2.60 10.14 -27.03
C TYR A 270 2.57 9.23 -25.79
N ARG A 271 1.77 8.16 -25.81
CA ARG A 271 1.73 7.14 -24.75
C ARG A 271 3.10 6.52 -24.49
N ASN A 272 3.82 6.13 -25.55
CA ASN A 272 5.14 5.51 -25.39
C ASN A 272 6.20 6.50 -24.87
N ILE A 273 6.16 7.77 -25.29
CA ILE A 273 7.02 8.81 -24.74
C ILE A 273 6.71 8.98 -23.26
N TYR A 274 5.44 9.11 -22.89
CA TYR A 274 5.03 9.25 -21.49
C TYR A 274 5.45 8.03 -20.64
N LEU A 275 5.24 6.80 -21.13
CA LEU A 275 5.65 5.57 -20.44
C LEU A 275 7.18 5.41 -20.35
N ASN A 276 7.93 5.89 -21.35
CA ASN A 276 9.39 5.92 -21.29
C ASN A 276 9.92 7.04 -20.38
N GLU A 277 9.23 8.18 -20.30
CA GLU A 277 9.56 9.30 -19.41
C GLU A 277 9.28 8.98 -17.93
N ILE A 278 8.31 8.11 -17.62
CA ILE A 278 8.15 7.54 -16.27
C ILE A 278 9.32 6.59 -15.93
N ARG A 279 9.79 5.80 -16.92
CA ARG A 279 10.85 4.80 -16.72
C ARG A 279 12.26 5.38 -16.57
N GLU A 280 12.52 6.59 -17.08
CA GLU A 280 13.86 7.21 -17.09
C GLU A 280 14.08 8.35 -16.07
N ASN A 281 13.05 8.82 -15.34
CA ASN A 281 13.15 10.03 -14.50
C ASN A 281 13.16 9.82 -12.96
N SER A 282 13.50 8.63 -12.45
CA SER A 282 13.71 8.40 -11.00
C SER A 282 15.11 8.86 -10.52
N LEU A 283 15.36 10.18 -10.48
CA LEU A 283 16.56 10.76 -9.85
C LEU A 283 16.23 12.01 -9.01
N GLU A 284 16.59 11.89 -7.72
CA GLU A 284 16.61 12.78 -6.55
C GLU A 284 16.63 14.30 -6.74
N LEU A 285 15.73 14.99 -6.03
CA LEU A 285 15.76 16.43 -5.79
C LEU A 285 16.40 16.68 -4.41
N ASP A 286 17.65 17.15 -4.39
CA ASP A 286 18.39 17.53 -3.17
C ASP A 286 18.02 18.96 -2.74
N PHE A 287 17.13 19.08 -1.75
CA PHE A 287 16.65 20.36 -1.21
C PHE A 287 17.60 20.98 -0.17
N SER A 288 18.69 20.30 0.22
CA SER A 288 19.66 20.82 1.20
C SER A 288 20.49 22.01 0.70
N LYS A 289 20.37 22.36 -0.60
CA LYS A 289 21.06 23.49 -1.23
C LYS A 289 20.23 24.76 -1.37
N PHE A 290 18.95 24.75 -0.99
CA PHE A 290 18.16 25.98 -0.96
C PHE A 290 18.44 26.72 0.35
N ASN A 291 19.27 27.76 0.25
CA ASN A 291 19.52 28.68 1.34
C ASN A 291 18.34 29.66 1.47
N LEU A 292 17.20 29.17 1.96
CA LEU A 292 16.03 29.99 2.32
C LEU A 292 16.30 30.92 3.51
N GLU A 293 17.47 30.79 4.17
CA GLU A 293 17.91 31.67 5.26
C GLU A 293 18.10 33.13 4.83
N ASN A 294 18.28 33.44 3.55
CA ASN A 294 18.58 34.81 3.09
C ASN A 294 17.35 35.71 2.86
N ILE A 295 16.12 35.20 2.92
CA ILE A 295 14.90 36.00 2.66
C ILE A 295 14.10 36.28 3.93
N SER A 296 14.43 35.64 5.06
CA SER A 296 13.90 35.96 6.39
C SER A 296 14.94 36.69 7.24
N ASN A 297 15.49 37.80 6.74
CA ASN A 297 16.19 38.76 7.59
C ASN A 297 15.17 39.60 8.36
N HIS A 298 14.60 39.00 9.39
CA HIS A 298 14.48 39.60 10.71
C HIS A 298 14.00 38.52 11.68
N GLU A 299 14.90 38.18 12.61
CA GLU A 299 14.65 37.38 13.81
C GLU A 299 14.44 35.87 13.59
N ASN A 300 15.53 35.13 13.39
CA ASN A 300 15.74 33.85 14.07
C ASN A 300 17.22 33.42 14.01
N ASP A 301 18.07 34.19 14.69
CA ASP A 301 19.34 33.68 15.20
C ASP A 301 19.06 32.54 16.19
N LYS A 302 19.25 31.29 15.74
CA LYS A 302 19.58 30.03 16.48
C LYS A 302 18.76 28.83 15.98
N LEU A 303 19.19 28.22 14.89
CA LEU A 303 19.02 26.78 14.68
C LEU A 303 20.41 26.13 14.67
N ARG A 304 20.87 25.79 15.88
CA ARG A 304 21.89 24.75 16.06
C ARG A 304 21.33 23.46 15.46
N LEU A 305 22.13 22.76 14.65
CA LEU A 305 21.99 21.33 14.39
C LEU A 305 21.63 20.63 15.70
N LEU A 306 20.38 20.21 15.83
CA LEU A 306 19.95 19.42 16.98
C LEU A 306 20.66 18.06 16.86
N PRO A 307 21.40 17.61 17.89
CA PRO A 307 21.99 16.28 17.87
C PRO A 307 20.87 15.23 17.72
N GLU A 308 21.09 14.22 16.87
CA GLU A 308 20.20 13.05 16.76
C GLU A 308 19.85 12.57 18.18
N LYS A 309 18.56 12.63 18.54
CA LYS A 309 18.11 12.40 19.91
C LYS A 309 18.39 10.95 20.32
N LYS A 310 19.43 10.74 21.12
CA LYS A 310 19.80 9.43 21.67
C LYS A 310 18.74 8.95 22.66
N GLN A 311 18.04 7.87 22.33
CA GLN A 311 17.09 7.22 23.24
C GLN A 311 17.87 6.33 24.20
N SER A 312 17.69 6.54 25.51
CA SER A 312 18.42 5.80 26.55
C SER A 312 17.43 5.10 27.48
N TYR A 313 17.61 3.79 27.65
CA TYR A 313 16.77 2.93 28.47
C TYR A 313 17.59 2.30 29.60
N VAL A 314 17.03 2.29 30.81
CA VAL A 314 17.63 1.62 31.97
C VAL A 314 16.95 0.26 32.17
N ILE A 315 17.71 -0.82 32.23
CA ILE A 315 17.17 -2.17 32.41
C ILE A 315 17.65 -2.69 33.76
N GLU A 316 16.71 -2.81 34.71
CA GLU A 316 16.97 -3.37 36.03
C GLU A 316 16.65 -4.86 36.04
N LEU A 317 17.62 -5.71 36.35
CA LEU A 317 17.48 -7.17 36.15
C LEU A 317 16.63 -7.91 37.19
N ASN A 318 16.27 -7.24 38.27
CA ASN A 318 15.47 -7.80 39.36
C ASN A 318 13.96 -7.59 39.17
N SER A 319 13.54 -6.78 38.19
CA SER A 319 12.13 -6.63 37.83
C SER A 319 11.74 -7.69 36.81
N SER A 320 11.08 -8.77 37.24
CA SER A 320 10.36 -9.66 36.31
C SER A 320 8.88 -9.32 36.39
N VAL A 321 8.31 -8.88 35.26
CA VAL A 321 6.95 -8.31 35.24
C VAL A 321 5.93 -9.31 34.66
N GLU A 322 6.31 -10.12 33.67
CA GLU A 322 5.37 -11.00 32.95
C GLU A 322 6.06 -12.20 32.25
N THR A 323 5.32 -13.27 31.97
CA THR A 323 5.77 -14.40 31.14
C THR A 323 5.55 -14.10 29.66
N PHE A 324 6.57 -14.29 28.83
CA PHE A 324 6.49 -14.08 27.38
C PHE A 324 5.89 -15.29 26.67
N LYS A 325 4.61 -15.20 26.29
CA LYS A 325 3.93 -16.21 25.49
C LYS A 325 4.48 -16.20 24.06
N LYS A 326 5.04 -17.33 23.60
CA LYS A 326 5.68 -17.44 22.27
C LYS A 326 4.68 -17.64 21.13
N SER A 327 3.73 -16.71 20.97
CA SER A 327 2.60 -16.82 20.02
C SER A 327 3.04 -17.02 18.55
N TRP A 328 4.22 -16.52 18.17
CA TRP A 328 4.76 -16.67 16.81
C TRP A 328 5.16 -18.12 16.45
N LYS A 329 5.40 -19.00 17.44
CA LYS A 329 5.72 -20.41 17.18
C LYS A 329 4.48 -21.31 17.12
N LYS A 330 3.31 -20.74 17.39
CA LYS A 330 2.12 -21.56 17.61
C LYS A 330 1.64 -22.19 16.32
N VAL A 331 1.49 -21.41 15.26
CA VAL A 331 0.89 -21.87 14.00
C VAL A 331 1.74 -21.37 12.83
N LEU A 332 2.18 -22.30 11.98
CA LEU A 332 2.76 -22.08 10.66
C LEU A 332 1.65 -22.09 9.62
N ALA A 333 1.83 -21.48 8.45
CA ALA A 333 0.85 -21.59 7.38
C ALA A 333 1.47 -21.67 5.97
N PHE A 334 0.84 -22.45 5.08
CA PHE A 334 1.14 -22.55 3.65
C PHE A 334 -0.15 -22.66 2.83
N GLY A 335 -0.04 -22.53 1.50
CA GLY A 335 -1.18 -22.42 0.58
C GLY A 335 -2.20 -23.54 0.73
N ARG A 336 -2.05 -24.64 -0.01
CA ARG A 336 -3.06 -25.72 -0.04
C ARG A 336 -2.47 -27.11 0.18
N ALA A 337 -3.26 -28.03 0.71
CA ALA A 337 -2.87 -29.39 1.07
C ALA A 337 -2.07 -30.12 -0.02
N ALA A 338 -2.46 -29.98 -1.29
CA ALA A 338 -1.77 -30.59 -2.42
C ALA A 338 -0.31 -30.08 -2.60
N GLU A 339 -0.01 -28.84 -2.23
CA GLU A 339 1.37 -28.32 -2.21
C GLU A 339 2.20 -29.01 -1.12
N GLY A 340 1.56 -29.40 0.00
CA GLY A 340 2.11 -30.21 1.10
C GLY A 340 2.71 -31.55 0.67
N MET A 341 2.32 -32.03 -0.51
CA MET A 341 2.79 -33.27 -1.11
C MET A 341 4.06 -33.11 -1.92
N ARG A 342 4.44 -31.86 -2.24
CA ARG A 342 5.60 -31.56 -3.09
C ARG A 342 6.88 -31.67 -2.29
N GLU A 343 7.84 -32.40 -2.84
CA GLU A 343 9.11 -32.66 -2.18
C GLU A 343 9.85 -31.38 -1.76
N GLU A 344 9.85 -30.36 -2.63
CA GLU A 344 10.52 -29.09 -2.29
C GLU A 344 9.83 -28.36 -1.12
N LEU A 345 8.50 -28.36 -1.05
CA LEU A 345 7.80 -27.78 0.10
C LEU A 345 8.07 -28.61 1.37
N ARG A 346 8.09 -29.94 1.27
CA ARG A 346 8.44 -30.83 2.39
C ARG A 346 9.86 -30.58 2.90
N ASN A 347 10.82 -30.37 2.01
CA ASN A 347 12.20 -29.99 2.37
C ASN A 347 12.24 -28.65 3.11
N GLN A 348 11.50 -27.64 2.62
CA GLN A 348 11.40 -26.36 3.31
C GLN A 348 10.68 -26.47 4.66
N LEU A 349 9.66 -27.32 4.80
CA LEU A 349 9.00 -27.62 6.08
C LEU A 349 9.97 -28.25 7.08
N ARG A 350 10.74 -29.27 6.67
CA ARG A 350 11.77 -29.89 7.52
C ARG A 350 12.79 -28.86 8.01
N LEU A 351 13.23 -27.97 7.12
CA LEU A 351 14.15 -26.88 7.45
C LEU A 351 13.53 -25.90 8.47
N VAL A 352 12.30 -25.46 8.25
CA VAL A 352 11.58 -24.55 9.15
C VAL A 352 11.33 -25.19 10.52
N GLN A 353 10.98 -26.48 10.57
CA GLN A 353 10.80 -27.18 11.84
C GLN A 353 12.10 -27.35 12.61
N LYS A 354 13.20 -27.64 11.92
CA LYS A 354 14.52 -27.72 12.55
C LYS A 354 14.96 -26.38 13.14
N ASP A 355 14.82 -25.30 12.37
CA ASP A 355 15.40 -24.00 12.72
C ASP A 355 14.48 -23.15 13.61
N ILE A 356 13.16 -23.30 13.47
CA ILE A 356 12.15 -22.49 14.17
C ILE A 356 11.30 -23.33 15.13
N GLY A 357 10.78 -24.48 14.68
CA GLY A 357 10.01 -25.43 15.48
C GLY A 357 8.63 -24.90 15.87
N PHE A 358 7.66 -25.03 14.96
CA PHE A 358 6.26 -24.65 15.20
C PHE A 358 5.47 -25.80 15.85
N GLU A 359 4.37 -25.49 16.51
CA GLU A 359 3.49 -26.53 17.09
C GLU A 359 2.46 -27.05 16.07
N TYR A 360 1.88 -26.13 15.28
CA TYR A 360 0.81 -26.44 14.33
C TYR A 360 1.12 -25.92 12.92
N VAL A 361 0.44 -26.47 11.93
CA VAL A 361 0.45 -25.97 10.54
C VAL A 361 -0.95 -25.89 9.96
N ARG A 362 -1.28 -24.74 9.36
CA ARG A 362 -2.56 -24.44 8.72
C ARG A 362 -2.38 -24.37 7.20
N PHE A 363 -3.35 -24.90 6.45
CA PHE A 363 -3.38 -24.84 5.00
C PHE A 363 -4.82 -25.04 4.49
N HIS A 364 -5.07 -24.59 3.26
CA HIS A 364 -6.36 -24.73 2.59
C HIS A 364 -6.54 -26.10 1.92
N GLY A 365 -7.76 -26.40 1.49
CA GLY A 365 -8.00 -27.37 0.41
C GLY A 365 -7.80 -28.85 0.76
N ILE A 366 -7.88 -29.24 2.04
CA ILE A 366 -7.81 -30.65 2.44
C ILE A 366 -8.96 -31.50 1.86
N LEU A 367 -10.10 -30.86 1.57
CA LEU A 367 -11.28 -31.50 0.97
C LEU A 367 -11.37 -31.26 -0.56
N SER A 368 -10.44 -30.52 -1.15
CA SER A 368 -10.46 -30.20 -2.58
C SER A 368 -10.14 -31.41 -3.46
N ASP A 369 -10.59 -31.38 -4.71
CA ASP A 369 -10.53 -32.55 -5.61
C ASP A 369 -9.11 -33.06 -5.91
N GLU A 370 -8.08 -32.23 -5.77
CA GLU A 370 -6.68 -32.67 -5.89
C GLU A 370 -6.25 -33.63 -4.78
N MET A 371 -6.87 -33.54 -3.60
CA MET A 371 -6.68 -34.52 -2.52
C MET A 371 -7.42 -35.83 -2.79
N ARG A 372 -8.25 -35.88 -3.84
CA ARG A 372 -9.02 -37.06 -4.27
C ARG A 372 -9.89 -37.68 -3.18
N LEU A 373 -10.29 -36.87 -2.18
CA LEU A 373 -10.99 -37.35 -1.00
C LEU A 373 -12.40 -37.85 -1.30
N TYR A 374 -13.14 -37.16 -2.16
CA TYR A 374 -14.56 -37.37 -2.39
C TYR A 374 -14.87 -37.60 -3.87
N SER A 375 -15.63 -38.65 -4.15
CA SER A 375 -16.27 -38.91 -5.44
C SER A 375 -17.66 -39.51 -5.24
N GLU A 376 -18.44 -39.59 -6.30
CA GLU A 376 -19.73 -40.27 -6.36
C GLU A 376 -19.66 -41.40 -7.41
N ASP A 377 -20.21 -42.56 -7.07
CA ASP A 377 -20.36 -43.68 -8.00
C ASP A 377 -21.43 -43.38 -9.08
N GLY A 378 -21.64 -44.31 -10.01
CA GLY A 378 -22.65 -44.17 -11.07
C GLY A 378 -24.11 -44.07 -10.58
N GLN A 379 -24.37 -44.33 -9.29
CA GLN A 379 -25.67 -44.19 -8.63
C GLN A 379 -25.75 -42.92 -7.75
N GLY A 380 -24.67 -42.14 -7.67
CA GLY A 380 -24.59 -40.94 -6.84
C GLY A 380 -24.27 -41.22 -5.36
N ASN A 381 -23.82 -42.42 -5.00
CA ASN A 381 -23.36 -42.72 -3.64
C ASN A 381 -21.94 -42.19 -3.43
N ALA A 382 -21.69 -41.60 -2.27
CA ALA A 382 -20.37 -41.08 -1.93
C ALA A 382 -19.33 -42.19 -1.72
N GLU A 383 -18.18 -42.05 -2.36
CA GLU A 383 -16.96 -42.82 -2.18
C GLU A 383 -15.87 -41.93 -1.57
N TYR A 384 -15.05 -42.50 -0.68
CA TYR A 384 -14.03 -41.76 0.05
C TYR A 384 -12.65 -42.39 -0.15
N ASN A 385 -11.64 -41.58 -0.46
CA ASN A 385 -10.25 -42.04 -0.61
C ASN A 385 -9.31 -41.15 0.23
N PHE A 386 -8.70 -41.74 1.26
CA PHE A 386 -7.85 -41.02 2.21
C PHE A 386 -6.36 -41.04 1.86
N THR A 387 -5.95 -41.62 0.74
CA THR A 387 -4.53 -41.86 0.42
C THR A 387 -3.66 -40.60 0.54
N TYR A 388 -4.04 -39.49 -0.10
CA TYR A 388 -3.25 -38.26 -0.06
C TYR A 388 -3.43 -37.46 1.23
N VAL A 389 -4.58 -37.58 1.90
CA VAL A 389 -4.77 -37.01 3.23
C VAL A 389 -3.84 -37.69 4.23
N ASP A 390 -3.77 -39.02 4.17
CA ASP A 390 -2.92 -39.82 5.04
C ASP A 390 -1.45 -39.53 4.82
N GLU A 391 -1.00 -39.53 3.57
CA GLU A 391 0.40 -39.25 3.25
C GLU A 391 0.82 -37.83 3.69
N LEU A 392 -0.05 -36.82 3.53
CA LEU A 392 0.22 -35.48 4.01
C LEU A 392 0.35 -35.44 5.54
N ILE A 393 -0.66 -35.96 6.26
CA ILE A 393 -0.72 -35.87 7.72
C ILE A 393 0.38 -36.73 8.36
N ASP A 394 0.67 -37.92 7.83
CA ASP A 394 1.78 -38.76 8.29
C ASP A 394 3.11 -37.98 8.23
N PHE A 395 3.38 -37.30 7.11
CA PHE A 395 4.57 -36.47 6.96
C PHE A 395 4.60 -35.31 7.98
N LEU A 396 3.48 -34.61 8.18
CA LEU A 396 3.41 -33.51 9.15
C LEU A 396 3.72 -34.00 10.57
N LEU A 397 3.14 -35.12 10.99
CA LEU A 397 3.38 -35.72 12.31
C LEU A 397 4.83 -36.23 12.45
N GLU A 398 5.42 -36.78 11.38
CA GLU A 398 6.83 -37.21 11.32
C GLU A 398 7.77 -36.06 11.71
N ILE A 399 7.48 -34.84 11.22
CA ILE A 399 8.26 -33.64 11.53
C ILE A 399 7.76 -32.87 12.76
N LYS A 400 6.88 -33.50 13.56
CA LYS A 400 6.30 -32.96 14.80
C LYS A 400 5.43 -31.71 14.61
N LEU A 401 4.80 -31.58 13.45
CA LEU A 401 3.77 -30.58 13.18
C LEU A 401 2.38 -31.18 13.30
N LYS A 402 1.53 -30.55 14.10
CA LYS A 402 0.13 -30.93 14.22
C LYS A 402 -0.73 -30.17 13.20
N PRO A 403 -1.70 -30.80 12.55
CA PRO A 403 -2.54 -30.08 11.59
C PRO A 403 -3.52 -29.16 12.32
N PHE A 404 -3.59 -27.92 11.83
CA PHE A 404 -4.68 -26.97 12.07
C PHE A 404 -5.57 -27.04 10.82
N ILE A 405 -6.55 -27.93 10.85
CA ILE A 405 -7.31 -28.35 9.67
C ILE A 405 -8.37 -27.31 9.34
N GLU A 406 -8.27 -26.68 8.18
CA GLU A 406 -9.39 -25.96 7.59
C GLU A 406 -10.29 -26.93 6.82
N LEU A 407 -11.56 -26.99 7.18
CA LEU A 407 -12.56 -27.87 6.56
C LEU A 407 -13.07 -27.28 5.25
N GLY A 408 -12.23 -27.30 4.22
CA GLY A 408 -12.55 -26.81 2.87
C GLY A 408 -11.60 -27.32 1.79
N TYR A 409 -11.83 -27.04 0.51
CA TYR A 409 -13.05 -26.40 -0.03
C TYR A 409 -14.09 -27.43 -0.50
N MET A 410 -15.15 -27.00 -1.18
CA MET A 410 -16.21 -27.91 -1.63
C MET A 410 -15.69 -28.86 -2.72
N PRO A 411 -15.85 -30.19 -2.61
CA PRO A 411 -15.60 -31.10 -3.73
C PRO A 411 -16.56 -30.82 -4.90
N ASP A 412 -16.09 -30.85 -6.15
CA ASP A 412 -16.93 -30.44 -7.30
C ASP A 412 -18.16 -31.31 -7.49
N GLN A 413 -18.06 -32.61 -7.19
CA GLN A 413 -19.21 -33.49 -7.29
C GLN A 413 -20.26 -33.23 -6.21
N LEU A 414 -19.89 -32.60 -5.09
CA LEU A 414 -20.82 -32.23 -4.01
C LEU A 414 -21.30 -30.78 -4.12
N ALA A 415 -20.63 -29.94 -4.89
CA ALA A 415 -20.97 -28.55 -5.11
C ALA A 415 -22.37 -28.35 -5.70
N ALA A 416 -23.11 -27.36 -5.21
CA ALA A 416 -24.37 -26.94 -5.82
C ALA A 416 -24.14 -26.18 -7.14
N GLU A 417 -23.03 -25.45 -7.21
CA GLU A 417 -22.70 -24.56 -8.32
C GLU A 417 -21.22 -24.67 -8.68
N LYS A 418 -20.90 -24.37 -9.94
CA LYS A 418 -19.53 -24.31 -10.44
C LYS A 418 -18.95 -22.91 -10.22
N LYS A 419 -18.73 -22.56 -8.95
CA LYS A 419 -18.22 -21.26 -8.52
C LYS A 419 -16.84 -21.44 -7.91
N TYR A 420 -15.84 -20.82 -8.53
CA TYR A 420 -14.43 -21.09 -8.24
C TYR A 420 -13.67 -19.83 -7.86
N ILE A 421 -12.68 -19.99 -6.98
CA ILE A 421 -11.64 -19.01 -6.69
C ILE A 421 -10.26 -19.60 -6.97
N PHE A 422 -9.25 -18.73 -7.01
CA PHE A 422 -7.84 -19.07 -7.24
C PHE A 422 -7.53 -19.73 -8.60
N ALA A 423 -6.25 -19.76 -8.97
CA ALA A 423 -5.80 -20.39 -10.21
C ALA A 423 -6.05 -21.91 -10.24
N TRP A 424 -6.06 -22.55 -9.07
CA TRP A 424 -6.32 -23.99 -8.91
C TRP A 424 -7.80 -24.36 -8.77
N LYS A 425 -8.72 -23.39 -8.94
CA LYS A 425 -10.18 -23.61 -8.99
C LYS A 425 -10.76 -24.24 -7.73
N ALA A 426 -10.57 -23.60 -6.58
CA ALA A 426 -11.25 -24.00 -5.35
C ALA A 426 -12.75 -23.71 -5.43
N ASN A 427 -13.61 -24.71 -5.28
CA ASN A 427 -15.06 -24.49 -5.34
C ASN A 427 -15.60 -23.92 -4.02
N ILE A 428 -16.26 -22.77 -4.10
CA ILE A 428 -16.78 -21.99 -2.96
C ILE A 428 -18.30 -21.99 -2.87
N SER A 429 -18.97 -22.86 -3.64
CA SER A 429 -20.42 -23.03 -3.50
C SER A 429 -20.76 -23.81 -2.22
N PHE A 430 -22.00 -23.63 -1.76
CA PHE A 430 -22.61 -24.51 -0.77
C PHE A 430 -22.83 -25.92 -1.37
N PRO A 431 -22.96 -26.97 -0.53
CA PRO A 431 -23.19 -28.31 -1.04
C PRO A 431 -24.59 -28.46 -1.64
N LYS A 432 -24.71 -29.24 -2.73
CA LYS A 432 -26.01 -29.63 -3.32
C LYS A 432 -26.85 -30.49 -2.36
N SER A 433 -26.21 -31.12 -1.39
CA SER A 433 -26.86 -31.91 -0.33
C SER A 433 -26.10 -31.76 0.98
N ILE A 434 -26.73 -31.09 1.96
CA ILE A 434 -26.16 -30.94 3.31
C ILE A 434 -25.96 -32.28 4.00
N ASN A 435 -26.82 -33.27 3.72
CA ASN A 435 -26.67 -34.63 4.27
C ASN A 435 -25.41 -35.32 3.76
N LYS A 436 -25.07 -35.16 2.47
CA LYS A 436 -23.83 -35.71 1.90
C LYS A 436 -22.60 -34.99 2.46
N TRP A 437 -22.66 -33.67 2.65
CA TRP A 437 -21.62 -32.91 3.34
C TRP A 437 -21.41 -33.38 4.78
N ASN A 438 -22.48 -33.49 5.57
CA ASN A 438 -22.41 -33.97 6.94
C ASN A 438 -21.83 -35.39 7.01
N LYS A 439 -22.18 -36.27 6.06
CA LYS A 439 -21.60 -37.61 5.95
C LYS A 439 -20.11 -37.57 5.61
N LEU A 440 -19.68 -36.70 4.69
CA LEU A 440 -18.26 -36.48 4.36
C LEU A 440 -17.48 -36.05 5.61
N ILE A 441 -17.92 -35.01 6.32
CA ILE A 441 -17.24 -34.51 7.52
C ILE A 441 -17.16 -35.57 8.61
N LYS A 442 -18.25 -36.30 8.87
CA LYS A 442 -18.24 -37.39 9.86
C LYS A 442 -17.28 -38.52 9.46
N THR A 443 -17.26 -38.90 8.18
CA THR A 443 -16.39 -39.97 7.69
C THR A 443 -14.93 -39.55 7.75
N PHE A 444 -14.63 -38.31 7.38
CA PHE A 444 -13.29 -37.72 7.48
C PHE A 444 -12.78 -37.71 8.93
N VAL A 445 -13.56 -37.17 9.88
CA VAL A 445 -13.15 -37.12 11.30
C VAL A 445 -12.99 -38.52 11.89
N LYS A 446 -13.88 -39.47 11.56
CA LYS A 446 -13.77 -40.87 12.01
C LYS A 446 -12.49 -41.51 11.51
N HIS A 447 -12.19 -41.37 10.23
CA HIS A 447 -10.95 -41.89 9.63
C HIS A 447 -9.70 -41.35 10.34
N LEU A 448 -9.64 -40.05 10.61
CA LEU A 448 -8.52 -39.45 11.35
C LEU A 448 -8.38 -40.07 12.76
N ILE A 449 -9.48 -40.25 13.49
CA ILE A 449 -9.46 -40.86 14.83
C ILE A 449 -9.04 -42.33 14.76
N GLU A 450 -9.49 -43.07 13.76
CA GLU A 450 -9.17 -44.49 13.56
C GLU A 450 -7.69 -44.69 13.21
N ARG A 451 -7.11 -43.84 12.35
CA ARG A 451 -5.71 -43.92 11.94
C ARG A 451 -4.72 -43.39 12.98
N TYR A 452 -4.96 -42.18 13.50
CA TYR A 452 -3.99 -41.47 14.36
C TYR A 452 -4.27 -41.62 15.86
N GLY A 453 -5.42 -42.19 16.21
CA GLY A 453 -5.85 -42.36 17.59
C GLY A 453 -6.52 -41.11 18.16
N ARG A 454 -7.59 -41.36 18.92
CA ARG A 454 -8.44 -40.33 19.53
C ARG A 454 -7.65 -39.27 20.31
N ASN A 455 -6.68 -39.69 21.13
CA ASN A 455 -5.92 -38.77 21.99
C ASN A 455 -5.09 -37.78 21.17
N GLU A 456 -4.52 -38.21 20.04
CA GLU A 456 -3.74 -37.32 19.17
C GLU A 456 -4.67 -36.35 18.44
N VAL A 457 -5.75 -36.82 17.83
CA VAL A 457 -6.69 -35.97 17.06
C VAL A 457 -7.40 -34.94 17.94
N GLN A 458 -7.65 -35.24 19.22
CA GLN A 458 -8.17 -34.26 20.19
C GLN A 458 -7.23 -33.07 20.41
N THR A 459 -5.94 -33.23 20.10
CA THR A 459 -4.94 -32.15 20.13
C THR A 459 -4.82 -31.42 18.80
N TRP A 460 -5.73 -31.57 17.84
CA TRP A 460 -5.74 -30.82 16.58
C TRP A 460 -6.79 -29.70 16.61
N TYR A 461 -6.80 -28.84 15.60
CA TYR A 461 -7.82 -27.80 15.42
C TYR A 461 -8.62 -28.07 14.16
N PHE A 462 -9.93 -27.83 14.21
CA PHE A 462 -10.85 -27.94 13.08
C PHE A 462 -11.53 -26.59 12.86
N GLN A 463 -11.17 -25.91 11.78
CA GLN A 463 -11.59 -24.56 11.42
C GLN A 463 -12.62 -24.61 10.30
N ILE A 464 -13.74 -23.92 10.52
CA ILE A 464 -14.75 -23.65 9.48
C ILE A 464 -14.49 -22.24 8.94
N CYS A 465 -14.31 -22.13 7.62
CA CYS A 465 -13.90 -20.91 6.95
C CYS A 465 -15.09 -19.97 6.66
N ASP A 466 -14.93 -18.66 6.82
CA ASP A 466 -15.93 -17.62 6.50
C ASP A 466 -16.08 -17.31 5.01
N GLN A 467 -15.18 -17.81 4.16
CA GLN A 467 -15.19 -17.50 2.73
C GLN A 467 -16.48 -17.93 2.02
N TRP A 468 -17.20 -18.94 2.53
CA TRP A 468 -18.54 -19.26 2.03
C TRP A 468 -19.58 -18.18 2.33
N SER A 469 -19.51 -17.53 3.49
CA SER A 469 -20.32 -16.34 3.81
C SER A 469 -19.96 -15.21 2.86
N TYR A 470 -18.66 -15.00 2.73
CA TYR A 470 -18.04 -13.90 2.01
C TYR A 470 -18.44 -13.90 0.53
N PHE A 471 -17.96 -14.90 -0.23
CA PHE A 471 -18.11 -14.90 -1.67
C PHE A 471 -19.55 -15.11 -2.13
N ASN A 472 -20.42 -15.69 -1.28
CA ASN A 472 -21.83 -15.89 -1.61
C ASN A 472 -22.73 -14.75 -1.12
N ASN A 473 -22.24 -13.82 -0.28
CA ASN A 473 -23.04 -12.78 0.35
C ASN A 473 -24.31 -13.33 1.06
N GLU A 474 -24.19 -14.51 1.68
CA GLU A 474 -25.30 -15.28 2.26
C GLU A 474 -25.02 -15.65 3.74
N ASP A 475 -24.85 -14.65 4.61
CA ASP A 475 -24.47 -14.85 6.02
C ASP A 475 -25.39 -15.84 6.75
N ARG A 476 -26.70 -15.77 6.53
CA ARG A 476 -27.66 -16.71 7.16
C ARG A 476 -27.45 -18.16 6.72
N ARG A 477 -27.23 -18.40 5.42
CA ARG A 477 -27.01 -19.76 4.90
C ARG A 477 -25.66 -20.29 5.36
N TYR A 478 -24.65 -19.42 5.46
CA TYR A 478 -23.38 -19.76 6.08
C TYR A 478 -23.54 -20.15 7.54
N PHE A 479 -24.36 -19.45 8.33
CA PHE A 479 -24.62 -19.77 9.73
C PHE A 479 -25.21 -21.17 9.91
N GLU A 480 -26.18 -21.53 9.06
CA GLU A 480 -26.77 -22.87 9.01
C GLU A 480 -25.72 -23.91 8.61
N PHE A 481 -24.96 -23.66 7.55
CA PHE A 481 -23.86 -24.53 7.10
C PHE A 481 -22.79 -24.74 8.17
N PHE A 482 -22.42 -23.68 8.89
CA PHE A 482 -21.47 -23.72 9.99
C PHE A 482 -22.00 -24.62 11.11
N ARG A 483 -23.26 -24.45 11.52
CA ARG A 483 -23.89 -25.27 12.57
C ARG A 483 -23.88 -26.76 12.18
N GLU A 484 -24.25 -27.07 10.95
CA GLU A 484 -24.29 -28.45 10.43
C GLU A 484 -22.90 -29.09 10.42
N THR A 485 -21.88 -28.32 10.02
CA THR A 485 -20.47 -28.74 10.02
C THR A 485 -19.95 -28.94 11.45
N TYR A 486 -20.17 -27.96 12.34
CA TYR A 486 -19.79 -28.01 13.75
C TYR A 486 -20.41 -29.24 14.43
N SER A 487 -21.71 -29.44 14.24
CA SER A 487 -22.45 -30.56 14.79
C SER A 487 -21.97 -31.90 14.22
N SER A 488 -21.61 -31.97 12.94
CA SER A 488 -21.04 -33.17 12.33
C SER A 488 -19.71 -33.57 12.96
N VAL A 489 -18.83 -32.62 13.27
CA VAL A 489 -17.58 -32.90 13.99
C VAL A 489 -17.85 -33.34 15.44
N LYS A 490 -18.66 -32.57 16.18
CA LYS A 490 -18.95 -32.83 17.61
C LYS A 490 -19.73 -34.13 17.85
N GLN A 491 -20.56 -34.57 16.90
CA GLN A 491 -21.26 -35.86 16.96
C GLN A 491 -20.32 -37.07 16.84
N VAL A 492 -19.16 -36.92 16.19
CA VAL A 492 -18.15 -37.98 16.14
C VAL A 492 -17.34 -38.00 17.43
N GLU A 493 -16.88 -36.84 17.90
CA GLU A 493 -16.12 -36.70 19.13
C GLU A 493 -16.29 -35.29 19.72
N THR A 494 -16.85 -35.21 20.92
CA THR A 494 -17.24 -33.95 21.56
C THR A 494 -16.04 -33.12 22.02
N LYS A 495 -14.90 -33.76 22.29
CA LYS A 495 -13.66 -33.12 22.75
C LYS A 495 -12.80 -32.50 21.65
N LEU A 496 -13.12 -32.71 20.36
CA LEU A 496 -12.36 -32.08 19.28
C LEU A 496 -12.52 -30.56 19.33
N ARG A 497 -11.43 -29.82 19.11
CA ARG A 497 -11.45 -28.35 19.16
C ARG A 497 -11.97 -27.80 17.84
N VAL A 498 -13.16 -27.21 17.87
CA VAL A 498 -13.82 -26.66 16.68
C VAL A 498 -13.99 -25.16 16.81
N GLY A 499 -13.63 -24.44 15.76
CA GLY A 499 -13.68 -22.98 15.71
C GLY A 499 -13.99 -22.49 14.30
N GLY A 500 -14.08 -21.17 14.17
CA GLY A 500 -14.44 -20.51 12.91
C GLY A 500 -13.51 -19.35 12.59
N THR A 501 -13.44 -19.03 11.30
CA THR A 501 -12.90 -17.73 10.87
C THR A 501 -14.03 -16.71 10.90
N PHE A 502 -13.74 -15.49 11.35
CA PHE A 502 -14.72 -14.41 11.35
C PHE A 502 -14.07 -13.08 11.00
N ASP A 503 -14.78 -12.24 10.25
CA ASP A 503 -14.52 -10.81 10.21
C ASP A 503 -15.30 -10.08 11.34
N LEU A 504 -15.01 -8.78 11.55
CA LEU A 504 -15.63 -8.00 12.63
C LEU A 504 -17.16 -7.89 12.50
N GLN A 505 -17.69 -7.84 11.29
CA GLN A 505 -19.12 -7.72 11.00
C GLN A 505 -19.82 -9.07 11.16
N LEU A 506 -19.19 -10.13 10.66
CA LEU A 506 -19.68 -11.49 10.77
C LEU A 506 -19.71 -11.94 12.24
N LEU A 507 -18.66 -11.66 13.01
CA LEU A 507 -18.62 -11.99 14.43
C LEU A 507 -19.76 -11.34 15.21
N GLU A 508 -20.05 -10.07 14.93
CA GLU A 508 -21.12 -9.32 15.57
C GLU A 508 -22.49 -9.94 15.24
N SER A 509 -22.75 -10.19 13.96
CA SER A 509 -23.99 -10.79 13.47
C SER A 509 -24.17 -12.24 13.96
N TYR A 510 -23.07 -12.98 14.09
CA TYR A 510 -23.08 -14.39 14.47
C TYR A 510 -23.16 -14.62 15.97
N SER A 511 -22.74 -13.63 16.78
CA SER A 511 -22.72 -13.75 18.24
C SER A 511 -24.09 -14.12 18.86
N CYS A 512 -25.18 -13.61 18.29
CA CYS A 512 -26.54 -13.99 18.69
C CYS A 512 -26.87 -15.42 18.26
N TYR A 513 -26.58 -15.78 17.01
CA TYR A 513 -26.85 -17.10 16.47
C TYR A 513 -26.11 -18.22 17.24
N LEU A 514 -24.85 -18.00 17.60
CA LEU A 514 -24.07 -18.94 18.42
C LEU A 514 -24.76 -19.23 19.77
N LYS A 515 -25.34 -18.21 20.39
CA LYS A 515 -26.06 -18.35 21.68
C LYS A 515 -27.38 -19.09 21.49
N ASP A 516 -28.16 -18.71 20.48
CA ASP A 516 -29.48 -19.29 20.20
C ASP A 516 -29.37 -20.79 19.86
N GLU A 517 -28.38 -21.16 19.06
CA GLU A 517 -28.10 -22.56 18.67
C GLU A 517 -27.23 -23.32 19.69
N ARG A 518 -26.83 -22.68 20.80
CA ARG A 518 -25.98 -23.25 21.87
C ARG A 518 -24.65 -23.83 21.36
N ILE A 519 -24.02 -23.14 20.41
CA ILE A 519 -22.72 -23.50 19.86
C ILE A 519 -21.63 -22.89 20.76
N ALA A 520 -20.84 -23.75 21.42
CA ALA A 520 -19.67 -23.33 22.19
C ALA A 520 -18.40 -23.54 21.33
N LEU A 521 -17.81 -22.45 20.86
CA LEU A 521 -16.58 -22.50 20.06
C LEU A 521 -15.38 -22.75 20.98
N ASP A 522 -14.49 -23.67 20.58
CA ASP A 522 -13.23 -23.85 21.31
C ASP A 522 -12.23 -22.74 20.99
N PHE A 523 -12.31 -22.16 19.79
CA PHE A 523 -11.48 -21.02 19.39
C PHE A 523 -12.17 -20.13 18.34
N ILE A 524 -11.68 -18.90 18.23
CA ILE A 524 -11.94 -17.98 17.12
C ILE A 524 -10.65 -17.74 16.35
N ALA A 525 -10.75 -17.71 15.02
CA ALA A 525 -9.69 -17.33 14.12
C ALA A 525 -10.10 -16.08 13.31
N VAL A 526 -9.13 -15.23 12.97
CA VAL A 526 -9.34 -14.05 12.11
C VAL A 526 -8.20 -13.92 11.11
N ARG A 527 -8.47 -13.29 9.97
CA ARG A 527 -7.44 -12.86 9.01
C ARG A 527 -7.23 -11.36 9.12
N THR A 528 -6.00 -10.89 8.93
CA THR A 528 -5.75 -9.44 8.91
C THR A 528 -4.57 -9.06 8.02
N TYR A 529 -4.76 -8.00 7.24
CA TYR A 529 -3.77 -7.45 6.33
C TYR A 529 -3.73 -5.92 6.46
N SER A 530 -2.55 -5.32 6.40
CA SER A 530 -2.33 -3.88 6.60
C SER A 530 -2.65 -3.07 5.33
N LEU A 531 -3.88 -3.20 4.80
CA LEU A 531 -4.33 -2.51 3.58
C LEU A 531 -5.67 -1.79 3.77
N LEU A 532 -5.88 -0.73 2.99
CA LEU A 532 -7.14 0.01 2.84
C LEU A 532 -7.53 0.15 1.35
N PRO A 533 -8.83 0.13 0.99
CA PRO A 533 -9.27 0.46 -0.37
C PRO A 533 -9.04 1.94 -0.71
N ILE A 534 -8.69 2.25 -1.96
CA ILE A 534 -8.52 3.65 -2.43
C ILE A 534 -9.81 4.47 -2.25
N GLY A 535 -9.66 5.74 -1.84
CA GLY A 535 -10.75 6.71 -1.71
C GLY A 535 -11.51 6.67 -0.38
N LYS A 536 -10.96 6.01 0.64
CA LYS A 536 -11.56 5.88 1.98
C LYS A 536 -10.55 6.33 3.06
N SER A 537 -11.07 6.89 4.16
CA SER A 537 -10.26 7.43 5.26
C SER A 537 -9.96 6.37 6.33
N ASP A 538 -8.94 6.60 7.17
CA ASP A 538 -8.54 5.79 8.34
C ASP A 538 -9.54 5.83 9.52
N SER A 539 -10.86 5.96 9.28
CA SER A 539 -11.80 6.00 10.40
C SER A 539 -12.09 4.60 10.97
N LEU A 540 -12.14 4.49 12.30
CA LEU A 540 -12.58 3.30 13.04
C LEU A 540 -13.94 2.75 12.55
N GLU A 541 -14.76 3.61 11.95
CA GLU A 541 -16.07 3.28 11.38
C GLU A 541 -15.95 2.41 10.12
N LEU A 542 -14.85 2.54 9.37
CA LEU A 542 -14.53 1.72 8.20
C LEU A 542 -13.85 0.40 8.63
N ILE A 543 -12.95 0.41 9.62
CA ILE A 543 -12.38 -0.83 10.18
C ILE A 543 -13.49 -1.82 10.58
N ASN A 544 -14.58 -1.33 11.18
CA ASN A 544 -15.75 -2.12 11.58
C ASN A 544 -16.64 -2.59 10.41
N LYS A 545 -16.59 -1.91 9.26
CA LYS A 545 -17.47 -2.14 8.10
C LYS A 545 -16.76 -2.90 6.96
N PHE A 546 -15.43 -2.93 6.97
CA PHE A 546 -14.57 -3.44 5.89
C PHE A 546 -13.84 -4.75 6.20
N GLY A 547 -14.19 -5.43 7.30
CA GLY A 547 -13.87 -6.84 7.48
C GLY A 547 -14.28 -7.72 6.26
N LYS A 548 -15.24 -7.24 5.45
CA LYS A 548 -15.69 -7.82 4.19
C LYS A 548 -15.00 -7.28 2.91
N VAL A 549 -13.87 -6.58 2.94
CA VAL A 549 -13.27 -6.04 1.70
C VAL A 549 -11.87 -6.56 1.41
N SER A 550 -11.32 -7.44 2.27
CA SER A 550 -9.98 -7.98 2.04
C SER A 550 -9.88 -9.01 0.91
N ASP A 551 -10.99 -9.61 0.45
CA ASP A 551 -10.91 -10.83 -0.36
C ASP A 551 -11.49 -10.64 -1.80
N ASP A 552 -12.57 -9.87 -2.03
CA ASP A 552 -13.25 -9.78 -3.33
C ASP A 552 -12.48 -9.01 -4.42
N GLU A 553 -11.72 -7.98 -4.05
CA GLU A 553 -10.87 -7.24 -5.00
C GLU A 553 -9.46 -7.85 -5.05
N LEU A 554 -8.84 -8.08 -3.90
CA LEU A 554 -7.43 -8.47 -3.77
C LEU A 554 -7.13 -9.89 -4.28
N ILE A 555 -8.03 -10.87 -4.05
CA ILE A 555 -7.81 -12.27 -4.46
C ILE A 555 -8.16 -12.50 -5.93
N LEU A 556 -9.18 -11.79 -6.45
CA LEU A 556 -9.73 -12.07 -7.78
C LEU A 556 -9.06 -11.28 -8.91
N GLN A 557 -8.29 -10.21 -8.65
CA GLN A 557 -7.82 -9.32 -9.74
C GLN A 557 -6.34 -8.86 -9.74
N ASN A 558 -5.44 -9.34 -8.88
CA ASN A 558 -4.07 -8.76 -8.75
C ASN A 558 -4.11 -7.24 -8.42
N SER A 559 -5.19 -6.73 -7.84
CA SER A 559 -5.43 -5.29 -7.66
C SER A 559 -4.83 -4.71 -6.38
N ILE A 560 -3.54 -4.95 -6.11
CA ILE A 560 -2.84 -4.04 -5.17
C ILE A 560 -2.90 -2.59 -5.72
N ASP A 561 -3.03 -2.46 -7.04
CA ASP A 561 -3.34 -1.25 -7.78
C ASP A 561 -4.50 -0.41 -7.22
N TYR A 562 -5.43 -1.01 -6.49
CA TYR A 562 -6.61 -0.35 -5.91
C TYR A 562 -6.61 -0.30 -4.37
N CYS A 563 -5.48 -0.65 -3.74
CA CYS A 563 -5.30 -0.63 -2.29
C CYS A 563 -4.09 0.21 -1.87
N LEU A 564 -4.10 0.59 -0.60
CA LEU A 564 -3.14 1.46 0.04
C LEU A 564 -2.61 0.78 1.28
N TYR A 565 -1.34 0.97 1.60
CA TYR A 565 -0.84 0.52 2.89
C TYR A 565 -1.55 1.28 4.01
N ALA A 566 -2.12 0.53 4.95
CA ALA A 566 -2.77 1.09 6.13
C ALA A 566 -1.74 1.73 7.08
N ASN A 567 -2.24 2.55 8.01
CA ASN A 567 -1.41 3.23 9.00
C ASN A 567 -0.57 2.28 9.87
N GLU A 568 0.41 2.87 10.55
CA GLU A 568 1.44 2.17 11.31
C GLU A 568 0.90 1.19 12.38
N SER A 569 -0.27 1.48 12.96
CA SER A 569 -0.84 0.76 14.10
C SER A 569 -1.98 -0.19 13.70
N PHE A 570 -2.33 -0.25 12.41
CA PHE A 570 -3.53 -0.92 11.92
C PHE A 570 -3.74 -2.35 12.46
N ILE A 571 -2.74 -3.22 12.36
CA ILE A 571 -2.85 -4.62 12.82
C ILE A 571 -3.12 -4.69 14.33
N ILE A 572 -2.50 -3.79 15.10
CA ILE A 572 -2.67 -3.74 16.56
C ILE A 572 -4.10 -3.28 16.89
N GLU A 573 -4.56 -2.20 16.25
CA GLU A 573 -5.91 -1.65 16.43
C GLU A 573 -7.01 -2.62 15.98
N TYR A 574 -6.75 -3.38 14.92
CA TYR A 574 -7.66 -4.40 14.41
C TYR A 574 -7.82 -5.55 15.41
N ILE A 575 -6.72 -6.06 15.95
CA ILE A 575 -6.74 -7.10 16.98
C ILE A 575 -7.42 -6.59 18.25
N ASP A 576 -7.13 -5.37 18.68
CA ASP A 576 -7.80 -4.74 19.83
C ASP A 576 -9.32 -4.62 19.61
N SER A 577 -9.74 -4.26 18.40
CA SER A 577 -11.16 -4.19 18.05
C SER A 577 -11.85 -5.56 18.17
N PHE A 578 -11.17 -6.65 17.77
CA PHE A 578 -11.69 -8.01 17.94
C PHE A 578 -11.81 -8.44 19.39
N VAL A 579 -10.75 -8.23 20.18
CA VAL A 579 -10.74 -8.55 21.62
C VAL A 579 -11.89 -7.80 22.32
N ASN A 580 -12.03 -6.50 22.04
CA ASN A 580 -13.12 -5.69 22.57
C ASN A 580 -14.51 -6.22 22.17
N LYS A 581 -14.70 -6.69 20.94
CA LYS A 581 -15.98 -7.28 20.50
C LYS A 581 -16.26 -8.62 21.19
N ILE A 582 -15.25 -9.49 21.32
CA ILE A 582 -15.38 -10.77 22.04
C ILE A 582 -15.84 -10.52 23.48
N ASP A 583 -15.20 -9.57 24.17
CA ASP A 583 -15.54 -9.19 25.55
C ASP A 583 -16.92 -8.53 25.65
N LYS A 584 -17.22 -7.55 24.79
CA LYS A 584 -18.50 -6.82 24.75
C LYS A 584 -19.68 -7.77 24.55
N HIS A 585 -19.57 -8.72 23.63
CA HIS A 585 -20.62 -9.67 23.33
C HIS A 585 -20.58 -10.91 24.25
N LYS A 586 -19.60 -11.00 25.16
CA LYS A 586 -19.38 -12.13 26.07
C LYS A 586 -19.38 -13.45 25.32
N ILE A 587 -18.60 -13.52 24.23
CA ILE A 587 -18.48 -14.72 23.42
C ILE A 587 -17.55 -15.67 24.17
N ASP A 588 -18.07 -16.82 24.59
CA ASP A 588 -17.33 -17.82 25.34
C ASP A 588 -16.35 -18.56 24.41
N ILE A 589 -15.06 -18.25 24.52
CA ILE A 589 -13.98 -18.87 23.76
C ILE A 589 -12.79 -19.18 24.66
N LYS A 590 -12.05 -20.24 24.34
CA LYS A 590 -10.83 -20.61 25.09
C LYS A 590 -9.57 -20.03 24.46
N GLU A 591 -9.54 -19.92 23.14
CA GLU A 591 -8.37 -19.48 22.39
C GLU A 591 -8.74 -18.53 21.25
N PHE A 592 -7.87 -17.56 20.99
CA PHE A 592 -8.02 -16.59 19.90
C PHE A 592 -6.77 -16.62 19.02
N PHE A 593 -6.95 -16.87 17.72
CA PHE A 593 -5.88 -16.99 16.74
C PHE A 593 -6.00 -15.94 15.64
N ILE A 594 -4.86 -15.51 15.14
CA ILE A 594 -4.77 -14.89 13.82
C ILE A 594 -4.37 -16.01 12.87
N SER A 595 -5.32 -16.51 12.07
CA SER A 595 -5.12 -17.69 11.20
C SER A 595 -4.40 -17.35 9.90
N GLU A 596 -4.40 -16.07 9.52
CA GLU A 596 -3.59 -15.51 8.44
C GLU A 596 -3.27 -14.05 8.76
N TRP A 597 -2.00 -13.66 8.58
CA TRP A 597 -1.66 -12.24 8.56
C TRP A 597 -0.43 -11.96 7.71
N ASN A 598 -0.44 -10.79 7.08
CA ASN A 598 0.71 -10.22 6.38
C ASN A 598 0.50 -8.70 6.21
N THR A 599 1.38 -8.00 5.50
CA THR A 599 1.12 -6.64 5.03
C THR A 599 0.01 -6.65 3.99
N THR A 600 0.04 -7.62 3.07
CA THR A 600 -0.96 -7.78 2.02
C THR A 600 -1.18 -9.26 1.69
N PRO A 601 -2.36 -9.65 1.19
CA PRO A 601 -2.62 -11.01 0.73
C PRO A 601 -2.01 -11.29 -0.66
N SER A 602 -1.41 -10.30 -1.33
CA SER A 602 -0.86 -10.47 -2.67
C SER A 602 0.43 -11.26 -2.69
N GLN A 603 0.51 -12.22 -3.62
CA GLN A 603 1.73 -13.01 -3.89
C GLN A 603 2.79 -12.26 -4.71
N LYS A 604 2.59 -10.96 -4.96
CA LYS A 604 3.46 -10.16 -5.83
C LYS A 604 3.87 -8.83 -5.22
N ASP A 605 3.60 -8.63 -3.93
CA ASP A 605 4.03 -7.40 -3.29
C ASP A 605 5.53 -7.45 -3.00
N LEU A 606 6.29 -6.67 -3.75
CA LEU A 606 7.74 -6.64 -3.72
C LEU A 606 8.30 -6.30 -2.32
N ILE A 607 7.55 -5.63 -1.44
CA ILE A 607 8.00 -5.39 -0.06
C ILE A 607 8.19 -6.68 0.73
N HIS A 608 7.57 -7.80 0.33
CA HIS A 608 7.69 -9.07 1.06
C HIS A 608 9.12 -9.63 1.10
N ASP A 609 10.00 -9.17 0.21
CA ASP A 609 11.39 -9.65 0.14
C ASP A 609 12.39 -8.82 0.95
N THR A 610 11.98 -7.68 1.54
CA THR A 610 12.88 -6.67 2.11
C THR A 610 13.05 -6.77 3.64
N CYS A 611 14.02 -6.04 4.20
CA CYS A 611 14.24 -5.95 5.66
C CYS A 611 13.05 -5.34 6.41
N PHE A 612 12.19 -4.57 5.73
CA PHE A 612 10.94 -4.07 6.31
C PHE A 612 10.12 -5.21 6.92
N LYS A 613 10.05 -6.37 6.27
CA LYS A 613 9.29 -7.53 6.79
C LYS A 613 9.83 -8.09 8.09
N ALA A 614 11.15 -8.03 8.31
CA ALA A 614 11.75 -8.46 9.58
C ALA A 614 11.28 -7.55 10.73
N SER A 615 11.43 -6.23 10.57
CA SER A 615 11.01 -5.26 11.59
C SER A 615 9.48 -5.21 11.77
N PHE A 616 8.70 -5.27 10.68
CA PHE A 616 7.24 -5.37 10.70
C PHE A 616 6.77 -6.58 11.48
N PHE A 617 7.38 -7.75 11.23
CA PHE A 617 7.04 -8.98 11.93
C PHE A 617 7.30 -8.87 13.44
N VAL A 618 8.52 -8.45 13.82
CA VAL A 618 8.93 -8.33 15.22
C VAL A 618 8.02 -7.37 15.98
N LYS A 619 7.78 -6.17 15.40
CA LYS A 619 6.90 -5.16 15.99
C LYS A 619 5.51 -5.71 16.30
N ASN A 620 4.86 -6.33 15.31
CA ASN A 620 3.48 -6.79 15.45
C ASN A 620 3.34 -7.99 16.39
N ILE A 621 4.32 -8.90 16.42
CA ILE A 621 4.31 -9.99 17.41
C ILE A 621 4.49 -9.44 18.83
N ILE A 622 5.47 -8.57 19.07
CA ILE A 622 5.73 -7.99 20.41
C ILE A 622 4.54 -7.13 20.88
N ALA A 623 3.82 -6.48 19.97
CA ALA A 623 2.64 -5.70 20.33
C ALA A 623 1.45 -6.58 20.76
N ASN A 624 1.33 -7.81 20.24
CA ASN A 624 0.13 -8.63 20.37
C ASN A 624 0.32 -9.97 21.10
N PHE A 625 1.53 -10.31 21.57
CA PHE A 625 1.85 -11.64 22.14
C PHE A 625 0.95 -12.10 23.30
N ASN A 626 0.37 -11.18 24.06
CA ASN A 626 -0.52 -11.47 25.19
C ASN A 626 -2.01 -11.43 24.81
N LYS A 627 -2.35 -10.90 23.63
CA LYS A 627 -3.73 -10.75 23.13
C LYS A 627 -4.20 -11.99 22.36
N VAL A 628 -3.29 -12.77 21.80
CA VAL A 628 -3.60 -13.91 20.92
C VAL A 628 -2.81 -15.16 21.32
N ASN A 629 -3.38 -16.33 21.08
CA ASN A 629 -2.75 -17.63 21.31
C ASN A 629 -1.73 -17.98 20.22
N GLY A 630 -1.94 -17.50 18.98
CA GLY A 630 -1.05 -17.74 17.86
C GLY A 630 -1.30 -16.80 16.69
N MET A 631 -0.25 -16.50 15.93
CA MET A 631 -0.32 -15.68 14.72
C MET A 631 0.35 -16.39 13.54
N ALA A 632 -0.46 -16.95 12.66
CA ALA A 632 0.00 -17.73 11.51
C ALA A 632 0.37 -16.79 10.36
N TYR A 633 1.67 -16.52 10.21
CA TYR A 633 2.17 -15.67 9.14
C TYR A 633 1.86 -16.31 7.78
N TRP A 634 1.15 -15.58 6.93
CA TRP A 634 0.73 -16.05 5.60
C TRP A 634 1.73 -15.55 4.55
N SER A 635 2.70 -16.34 4.11
CA SER A 635 2.92 -17.78 4.33
C SER A 635 4.39 -18.06 4.69
N PHE A 636 4.75 -19.32 4.87
CA PHE A 636 6.15 -19.69 5.13
C PHE A 636 7.01 -19.82 3.86
N SER A 637 6.38 -20.19 2.74
CA SER A 637 7.05 -20.48 1.46
C SER A 637 6.35 -19.77 0.30
N ASP A 638 7.14 -19.32 -0.67
CA ASP A 638 6.63 -18.80 -1.95
C ASP A 638 6.06 -19.90 -2.85
N ILE A 639 6.25 -21.19 -2.50
CA ILE A 639 5.63 -22.32 -3.23
C ILE A 639 4.14 -22.26 -2.94
N PHE A 640 3.44 -21.56 -3.83
CA PHE A 640 2.10 -21.06 -3.57
C PHE A 640 1.38 -20.78 -4.89
N GLU A 641 0.16 -21.29 -5.06
CA GLU A 641 -0.50 -21.31 -6.38
C GLU A 641 -1.89 -20.66 -6.42
N GLU A 642 -2.27 -19.86 -5.43
CA GLU A 642 -3.53 -19.13 -5.51
C GLU A 642 -3.59 -18.19 -6.73
N THR A 643 -2.44 -17.63 -7.13
CA THR A 643 -2.27 -16.93 -8.41
C THR A 643 -1.24 -17.63 -9.31
N LYS A 644 -1.10 -17.15 -10.55
CA LYS A 644 -0.09 -17.67 -11.47
C LYS A 644 1.32 -17.47 -10.88
N ALA A 645 2.06 -18.58 -10.78
CA ALA A 645 3.44 -18.59 -10.32
C ALA A 645 4.32 -17.56 -11.05
N SER A 646 5.21 -16.93 -10.30
CA SER A 646 6.19 -15.99 -10.85
C SER A 646 7.46 -16.71 -11.31
N ASN A 647 8.06 -16.19 -12.38
CA ASN A 647 9.37 -16.67 -12.87
C ASN A 647 10.55 -15.96 -12.18
N ASN A 648 10.32 -14.84 -11.49
CA ASN A 648 11.37 -14.10 -10.80
C ASN A 648 11.65 -14.69 -9.41
N ILE A 649 12.92 -14.73 -9.02
CA ILE A 649 13.34 -15.30 -7.73
C ILE A 649 12.82 -14.46 -6.55
N PHE A 650 13.00 -13.14 -6.64
CA PHE A 650 12.42 -12.16 -5.70
C PHE A 650 11.27 -11.43 -6.39
N HIS A 651 10.07 -11.97 -6.22
CA HIS A 651 8.86 -11.49 -6.90
C HIS A 651 7.81 -10.93 -5.94
N GLY A 652 8.14 -10.76 -4.66
CA GLY A 652 7.15 -10.33 -3.67
C GLY A 652 6.21 -11.43 -3.18
N GLY A 653 6.65 -12.68 -3.27
CA GLY A 653 5.92 -13.82 -2.74
C GLY A 653 5.72 -13.71 -1.22
N LEU A 654 4.60 -14.28 -0.74
CA LEU A 654 4.19 -14.20 0.66
C LEU A 654 5.16 -14.88 1.64
N GLY A 655 5.93 -15.84 1.15
CA GLY A 655 6.79 -16.71 1.92
C GLY A 655 7.95 -15.97 2.56
N PHE A 656 8.40 -16.44 3.72
CA PHE A 656 9.71 -16.08 4.26
C PHE A 656 10.85 -16.94 3.69
N ILE A 657 10.54 -17.88 2.80
CA ILE A 657 11.47 -18.64 1.95
C ILE A 657 10.99 -18.56 0.50
N THR A 658 11.91 -18.28 -0.43
CA THR A 658 11.62 -18.29 -1.88
C THR A 658 11.38 -19.69 -2.43
N ASN A 659 10.82 -19.79 -3.64
CA ASN A 659 10.62 -21.07 -4.35
C ASN A 659 11.87 -21.94 -4.43
N ASN A 660 13.05 -21.30 -4.52
CA ASN A 660 14.34 -21.97 -4.66
C ASN A 660 15.05 -22.19 -3.31
N GLY A 661 14.34 -22.02 -2.18
CA GLY A 661 14.87 -22.28 -0.84
C GLY A 661 15.79 -21.18 -0.29
N ILE A 662 15.76 -19.95 -0.84
CA ILE A 662 16.51 -18.81 -0.29
C ILE A 662 15.71 -18.19 0.86
N LYS A 663 16.34 -18.04 2.03
CA LYS A 663 15.77 -17.45 3.25
C LYS A 663 15.69 -15.93 3.12
N LYS A 664 14.50 -15.35 3.36
CA LYS A 664 14.27 -13.89 3.37
C LYS A 664 14.55 -13.29 4.76
N PRO A 665 14.67 -11.95 4.92
CA PRO A 665 14.95 -11.31 6.22
C PRO A 665 14.10 -11.78 7.40
N ILE A 666 12.80 -11.94 7.16
CA ILE A 666 11.83 -12.40 8.18
C ILE A 666 12.15 -13.83 8.70
N TYR A 667 12.74 -14.72 7.89
CA TYR A 667 13.18 -16.04 8.36
C TYR A 667 14.17 -15.92 9.53
N TYR A 668 15.13 -15.00 9.40
CA TYR A 668 16.11 -14.74 10.45
C TYR A 668 15.47 -14.03 11.64
N ALA A 669 14.45 -13.19 11.42
CA ALA A 669 13.71 -12.58 12.53
C ALA A 669 13.03 -13.63 13.42
N TYR A 670 12.45 -14.69 12.84
CA TYR A 670 11.99 -15.86 13.59
C TYR A 670 13.09 -16.52 14.41
N GLN A 671 14.28 -16.73 13.82
CA GLN A 671 15.42 -17.32 14.52
C GLN A 671 15.90 -16.44 15.69
N LEU A 672 15.94 -15.11 15.51
CA LEU A 672 16.30 -14.18 16.58
C LEU A 672 15.25 -14.17 17.70
N MET A 673 13.96 -14.14 17.37
CA MET A 673 12.90 -14.19 18.37
C MET A 673 12.89 -15.50 19.17
N ASN A 674 13.27 -16.63 18.57
CA ASN A 674 13.37 -17.90 19.28
C ASN A 674 14.41 -17.93 20.41
N ARG A 675 15.39 -17.03 20.36
CA ARG A 675 16.43 -16.89 21.39
C ARG A 675 15.95 -16.12 22.61
N LEU A 676 14.84 -15.37 22.49
CA LEU A 676 14.25 -14.64 23.61
C LEU A 676 13.83 -15.60 24.72
N GLY A 677 14.05 -15.17 25.95
CA GLY A 677 13.65 -15.89 27.14
C GLY A 677 12.16 -15.81 27.44
N ASN A 678 11.76 -16.58 28.45
CA ASN A 678 10.36 -16.74 28.82
C ASN A 678 9.88 -15.67 29.82
N SER A 679 10.78 -14.88 30.40
CA SER A 679 10.43 -13.84 31.37
C SER A 679 10.76 -12.46 30.78
N ILE A 680 9.77 -11.56 30.75
CA ILE A 680 9.96 -10.18 30.29
C ILE A 680 10.52 -9.36 31.45
N ILE A 681 11.66 -8.72 31.20
CA ILE A 681 12.29 -7.75 32.12
C ILE A 681 11.72 -6.36 31.86
N ARG A 682 11.71 -5.96 30.59
CA ARG A 682 11.21 -4.66 30.13
C ARG A 682 10.76 -4.75 28.69
N LYS A 683 9.71 -4.02 28.33
CA LYS A 683 9.22 -3.88 26.96
C LYS A 683 8.90 -2.40 26.73
N GLU A 684 9.31 -1.87 25.59
CA GLU A 684 8.92 -0.56 25.09
C GLU A 684 8.41 -0.71 23.65
N ASN A 685 8.12 0.40 22.97
CA ASN A 685 7.58 0.38 21.61
C ASN A 685 8.56 -0.18 20.56
N ASP A 686 9.86 -0.16 20.85
CA ASP A 686 10.92 -0.50 19.89
C ASP A 686 11.93 -1.53 20.38
N PHE A 687 11.73 -2.09 21.59
CA PHE A 687 12.48 -3.25 22.04
C PHE A 687 11.75 -4.08 23.10
N ILE A 688 12.21 -5.32 23.24
CA ILE A 688 11.86 -6.20 24.35
C ILE A 688 13.14 -6.78 24.97
N ALA A 689 13.24 -6.73 26.29
CA ALA A 689 14.27 -7.34 27.09
C ALA A 689 13.69 -8.53 27.86
N THR A 690 14.30 -9.69 27.72
CA THR A 690 13.88 -10.94 28.34
C THR A 690 15.01 -11.61 29.09
N LYS A 691 14.65 -12.54 29.97
CA LYS A 691 15.58 -13.36 30.75
C LYS A 691 15.27 -14.84 30.53
N ASN A 692 16.33 -15.61 30.34
CA ASN A 692 16.28 -17.08 30.31
C ASN A 692 16.57 -17.68 31.69
N ILE A 693 16.23 -18.97 31.87
CA ILE A 693 16.42 -19.69 33.14
C ILE A 693 17.89 -19.75 33.60
N ASN A 694 18.83 -19.66 32.66
CA ASN A 694 20.27 -19.64 32.93
C ASN A 694 20.82 -18.24 33.28
N ASN A 695 19.95 -17.28 33.64
CA ASN A 695 20.27 -15.87 33.87
C ASN A 695 20.88 -15.11 32.67
N SER A 696 20.91 -15.70 31.47
CA SER A 696 21.25 -14.94 30.26
C SER A 696 20.11 -13.97 29.93
N ILE A 697 20.49 -12.76 29.54
CA ILE A 697 19.58 -11.66 29.18
C ILE A 697 19.59 -11.51 27.67
N GLN A 698 18.44 -11.24 27.08
CA GLN A 698 18.29 -11.00 25.66
C GLN A 698 17.54 -9.70 25.43
N ILE A 699 18.11 -8.78 24.66
CA ILE A 699 17.46 -7.54 24.23
C ILE A 699 17.26 -7.63 22.72
N LEU A 700 16.02 -7.70 22.27
CA LEU A 700 15.67 -7.61 20.85
C LEU A 700 15.11 -6.21 20.59
N ALA A 701 15.83 -5.41 19.80
CA ALA A 701 15.43 -4.07 19.40
C ALA A 701 15.24 -3.99 17.89
N PHE A 702 14.38 -3.08 17.44
CA PHE A 702 14.07 -2.93 16.03
C PHE A 702 13.84 -1.45 15.66
N ASN A 703 14.24 -1.08 14.45
CA ASN A 703 14.00 0.24 13.88
C ASN A 703 12.96 0.14 12.77
N TYR A 704 11.70 -0.03 13.14
CA TYR A 704 10.60 -0.04 12.18
C TYR A 704 10.39 1.37 11.61
N CYS A 705 10.61 1.55 10.31
CA CYS A 705 10.20 2.74 9.57
C CYS A 705 8.88 2.41 8.86
N HIS A 706 7.88 3.28 9.00
CA HIS A 706 6.62 3.14 8.27
C HIS A 706 6.72 3.78 6.88
N PHE A 707 5.71 3.58 6.04
CA PHE A 707 5.62 4.25 4.74
C PHE A 707 5.58 5.78 4.93
N ILE A 708 6.11 6.53 3.97
CA ILE A 708 6.11 8.01 4.01
C ILE A 708 4.66 8.51 4.02
N ASP A 709 4.30 9.26 5.07
CA ASP A 709 2.95 9.79 5.30
C ASP A 709 2.78 11.21 4.71
N ASP A 710 3.11 11.39 3.42
CA ASP A 710 3.00 12.68 2.72
C ASP A 710 1.64 12.86 2.00
N LYS A 711 0.56 12.34 2.60
CA LYS A 711 -0.83 12.35 2.05
C LYS A 711 -0.99 11.79 0.62
N LYS A 712 0.07 11.26 0.02
CA LYS A 712 0.01 10.27 -1.06
C LYS A 712 0.15 8.92 -0.36
N GLN A 713 -0.99 8.32 -0.04
CA GLN A 713 -1.01 6.97 0.52
C GLN A 713 -0.16 6.06 -0.39
N CYS A 714 0.89 5.44 0.16
CA CYS A 714 1.87 4.70 -0.64
C CYS A 714 1.20 3.57 -1.41
N HIS A 715 1.40 3.53 -2.73
CA HIS A 715 0.92 2.45 -3.58
C HIS A 715 2.00 1.41 -3.79
N SER A 716 1.63 0.14 -3.92
CA SER A 716 2.60 -0.89 -4.31
C SER A 716 3.19 -0.66 -5.70
N LYS A 717 2.55 0.17 -6.54
CA LYS A 717 3.05 0.55 -7.88
C LYS A 717 4.29 1.42 -7.83
N ASP A 718 4.46 2.16 -6.75
CA ASP A 718 5.63 3.03 -6.57
C ASP A 718 6.89 2.16 -6.44
N ILE A 719 6.71 0.93 -5.94
CA ILE A 719 7.76 -0.05 -5.66
C ILE A 719 8.16 -0.79 -6.94
N THR A 720 9.46 -0.76 -7.26
CA THR A 720 10.00 -1.43 -8.44
C THR A 720 10.78 -2.68 -8.07
N LEU A 721 11.12 -3.50 -9.08
CA LEU A 721 11.86 -4.74 -8.86
C LEU A 721 13.21 -4.54 -8.15
N LYS A 722 13.85 -3.38 -8.38
CA LYS A 722 15.20 -3.04 -7.90
C LYS A 722 15.24 -1.95 -6.84
N ASP A 723 14.24 -1.07 -6.79
CA ASP A 723 14.08 -0.06 -5.75
C ASP A 723 12.79 -0.32 -4.97
N ARG A 724 12.96 -0.83 -3.75
CA ARG A 724 11.87 -1.23 -2.86
C ARG A 724 11.79 -0.46 -1.55
N TYR A 725 12.72 0.47 -1.31
CA TYR A 725 12.85 1.15 -0.01
C TYR A 725 12.50 2.64 -0.05
N HIS A 726 12.46 3.29 -1.23
CA HIS A 726 12.16 4.73 -1.35
C HIS A 726 10.76 5.14 -0.82
N VAL A 727 9.88 4.17 -0.57
CA VAL A 727 8.54 4.40 -0.04
C VAL A 727 8.48 4.55 1.48
N PHE A 728 9.58 4.36 2.20
CA PHE A 728 9.64 4.41 3.67
C PHE A 728 10.25 5.73 4.18
N ASP A 729 9.76 6.20 5.33
CA ASP A 729 10.37 7.32 6.07
C ASP A 729 11.64 6.82 6.79
N GLU A 730 12.72 6.66 6.01
CA GLU A 730 13.97 6.07 6.44
C GLU A 730 14.72 6.99 7.42
N LYS A 731 14.67 6.65 8.71
CA LYS A 731 15.38 7.35 9.78
C LYS A 731 16.25 6.41 10.58
N ASN A 732 17.51 6.81 10.80
CA ASN A 732 18.41 6.11 11.71
C ASN A 732 17.95 6.27 13.15
N LYS A 733 18.19 5.26 13.98
CA LYS A 733 17.89 5.29 15.42
C LYS A 733 19.15 5.05 16.24
N ASN A 734 19.42 5.91 17.20
CA ASN A 734 20.48 5.72 18.19
C ASN A 734 19.87 5.30 19.54
N ILE A 735 20.12 4.05 19.93
CA ILE A 735 19.57 3.45 21.16
C ILE A 735 20.70 3.09 22.13
N SER A 736 20.45 3.29 23.42
CA SER A 736 21.38 2.97 24.49
C SER A 736 20.69 2.20 25.60
N PHE A 737 21.26 1.06 25.99
CA PHE A 737 20.78 0.24 27.10
C PHE A 737 21.79 0.31 28.25
N ALA A 738 21.36 0.80 29.41
CA ALA A 738 22.12 0.75 30.65
C ALA A 738 21.57 -0.39 31.51
N LEU A 739 22.29 -1.51 31.57
CA LEU A 739 21.92 -2.68 32.36
C LEU A 739 22.51 -2.57 33.76
N LYS A 740 21.62 -2.62 34.76
CA LYS A 740 21.99 -2.54 36.18
C LYS A 740 21.90 -3.90 36.86
N GLY A 741 22.78 -4.13 37.83
CA GLY A 741 22.79 -5.36 38.63
C GLY A 741 23.49 -6.54 37.94
N LEU A 742 24.39 -6.28 37.00
CA LEU A 742 25.37 -7.24 36.50
C LEU A 742 26.71 -7.03 37.19
N SER A 743 27.45 -8.12 37.43
CA SER A 743 28.82 -8.06 37.93
C SER A 743 29.66 -9.20 37.36
N GLY A 744 30.97 -8.98 37.26
CA GLY A 744 31.92 -9.95 36.73
C GLY A 744 31.96 -10.00 35.20
N GLU A 745 32.59 -11.05 34.68
CA GLU A 745 32.77 -11.22 33.24
C GLU A 745 31.47 -11.66 32.56
N VAL A 746 31.14 -10.99 31.45
CA VAL A 746 30.03 -11.37 30.57
C VAL A 746 30.51 -11.51 29.14
N VAL A 747 29.87 -12.40 28.39
CA VAL A 747 29.97 -12.47 26.94
C VAL A 747 28.75 -11.80 26.33
N VAL A 748 28.98 -10.76 25.52
CA VAL A 748 27.94 -10.07 24.75
C VAL A 748 28.01 -10.54 23.30
N LYS A 749 26.95 -11.18 22.83
CA LYS A 749 26.75 -11.56 21.43
C LYS A 749 25.72 -10.62 20.81
N THR A 750 25.99 -10.08 19.63
CA THR A 750 25.03 -9.28 18.89
C THR A 750 24.78 -9.90 17.52
N TYR A 751 23.51 -10.00 17.16
CA TYR A 751 23.05 -10.44 15.85
C TYR A 751 22.31 -9.31 15.17
N ARG A 752 22.47 -9.18 13.84
CA ARG A 752 21.88 -8.07 13.06
C ARG A 752 21.18 -8.58 11.79
N ILE A 753 20.03 -8.01 11.50
CA ILE A 753 19.33 -8.13 10.22
C ILE A 753 19.16 -6.71 9.68
N ASN A 754 19.83 -6.39 8.58
CA ASN A 754 19.78 -5.12 7.87
C ASN A 754 20.05 -5.35 6.37
N LYS A 755 20.14 -4.28 5.58
CA LYS A 755 20.41 -4.42 4.13
C LYS A 755 21.71 -5.18 3.87
N GLU A 756 22.71 -5.07 4.76
CA GLU A 756 24.00 -5.77 4.65
C GLU A 756 23.98 -7.23 5.12
N ASN A 757 23.16 -7.56 6.11
CA ASN A 757 23.19 -8.86 6.79
C ASN A 757 21.79 -9.45 6.92
N GLY A 758 21.62 -10.73 6.61
CA GLY A 758 20.33 -11.39 6.69
C GLY A 758 19.34 -10.96 5.60
N SER A 759 19.80 -10.26 4.55
CA SER A 759 18.97 -9.84 3.42
C SER A 759 19.40 -10.45 2.10
N ALA A 760 18.58 -11.37 1.60
CA ALA A 760 18.81 -12.03 0.33
C ALA A 760 18.42 -11.17 -0.88
N TYR A 761 17.40 -10.32 -0.73
CA TYR A 761 17.04 -9.35 -1.75
C TYR A 761 18.17 -8.34 -1.99
N ASP A 762 18.72 -7.76 -0.93
CA ASP A 762 19.79 -6.77 -1.04
C ASP A 762 21.10 -7.40 -1.58
N GLU A 763 21.39 -8.66 -1.24
CA GLU A 763 22.52 -9.38 -1.85
C GLU A 763 22.28 -9.67 -3.34
N TRP A 764 21.06 -10.05 -3.71
CA TRP A 764 20.67 -10.22 -5.11
C TRP A 764 20.83 -8.92 -5.91
N LEU A 765 20.50 -7.76 -5.33
CA LEU A 765 20.78 -6.46 -5.94
C LEU A 765 22.28 -6.22 -6.16
N ARG A 766 23.12 -6.54 -5.17
CA ARG A 766 24.60 -6.33 -5.26
C ARG A 766 25.24 -7.10 -6.40
N ILE A 767 24.78 -8.31 -6.69
CA ILE A 767 25.29 -9.12 -7.79
C ILE A 767 24.67 -8.75 -9.15
N GLY A 768 23.93 -7.64 -9.23
CA GLY A 768 23.38 -7.10 -10.48
C GLY A 768 21.92 -7.44 -10.74
N ALA A 769 21.21 -8.04 -9.78
CA ALA A 769 19.81 -8.44 -9.90
C ALA A 769 19.53 -9.34 -11.12
N PRO A 770 20.22 -10.50 -11.25
CA PRO A 770 20.06 -11.37 -12.41
C PRO A 770 18.64 -11.95 -12.49
N ASN A 771 18.10 -12.04 -13.71
CA ASN A 771 16.77 -12.58 -13.98
C ASN A 771 16.68 -14.10 -13.71
N SER A 772 17.80 -14.80 -13.90
CA SER A 772 17.97 -16.23 -13.63
C SER A 772 19.32 -16.44 -12.97
N MET A 773 19.42 -17.40 -12.05
CA MET A 773 20.67 -17.71 -11.35
C MET A 773 21.04 -19.17 -11.54
N GLU A 774 22.32 -19.42 -11.78
CA GLU A 774 22.90 -20.77 -11.75
C GLU A 774 23.00 -21.28 -10.31
N THR A 775 23.28 -22.58 -10.16
CA THR A 775 23.35 -23.22 -8.83
C THR A 775 24.40 -22.57 -7.92
N ASP A 776 25.56 -22.19 -8.46
CA ASP A 776 26.63 -21.55 -7.69
C ASP A 776 26.24 -20.14 -7.22
N GLU A 777 25.52 -19.37 -8.03
CA GLU A 777 25.00 -18.05 -7.68
C GLU A 777 23.89 -18.14 -6.61
N LEU A 778 22.99 -19.12 -6.74
CA LEU A 778 21.97 -19.42 -5.72
C LEU A 778 22.62 -19.79 -4.38
N ASN A 779 23.65 -20.64 -4.41
CA ASN A 779 24.39 -21.04 -3.23
C ASN A 779 25.16 -19.88 -2.60
N TYR A 780 25.75 -19.01 -3.44
CA TYR A 780 26.41 -17.79 -2.99
C TYR A 780 25.44 -16.91 -2.18
N ILE A 781 24.24 -16.61 -2.70
CA ILE A 781 23.23 -15.82 -1.96
C ILE A 781 22.80 -16.54 -0.68
N LYS A 782 22.48 -17.85 -0.74
CA LYS A 782 22.07 -18.62 0.45
C LYS A 782 23.08 -18.54 1.58
N ASN A 783 24.38 -18.58 1.26
CA ASN A 783 25.47 -18.53 2.24
C ASN A 783 25.79 -17.10 2.70
N LYS A 784 25.65 -16.11 1.82
CA LYS A 784 25.98 -14.72 2.11
C LYS A 784 24.88 -14.01 2.91
N SER A 785 23.63 -14.36 2.67
CA SER A 785 22.47 -13.68 3.23
C SER A 785 22.08 -14.18 4.62
N ILE A 786 23.04 -14.60 5.46
CA ILE A 786 22.82 -14.93 6.88
C ILE A 786 22.88 -13.68 7.76
N PHE A 787 22.29 -13.72 8.96
CA PHE A 787 22.36 -12.60 9.91
C PHE A 787 23.82 -12.27 10.29
N GLY A 788 24.07 -11.00 10.60
CA GLY A 788 25.37 -10.52 11.04
C GLY A 788 25.63 -10.98 12.47
N TYR A 789 26.90 -11.19 12.83
CA TYR A 789 27.29 -11.70 14.15
C TYR A 789 28.54 -11.00 14.66
N ARG A 790 28.52 -10.60 15.93
CA ARG A 790 29.70 -10.13 16.66
C ARG A 790 29.66 -10.62 18.11
N MET A 791 30.82 -10.84 18.71
CA MET A 791 30.96 -11.28 20.09
C MET A 791 32.08 -10.50 20.79
N LYS A 792 31.87 -10.13 22.05
CA LYS A 792 32.87 -9.50 22.91
C LYS A 792 32.76 -10.02 24.34
N SER A 793 33.89 -10.22 25.02
CA SER A 793 33.94 -10.40 26.47
C SER A 793 34.13 -9.04 27.15
N ILE A 794 33.41 -8.79 28.23
CA ILE A 794 33.43 -7.53 28.98
C ILE A 794 33.46 -7.87 30.47
N ASP A 795 34.43 -7.33 31.20
CA ASP A 795 34.44 -7.36 32.66
C ASP A 795 33.67 -6.16 33.22
N ILE A 796 32.63 -6.42 34.01
CA ILE A 796 31.69 -5.40 34.48
C ILE A 796 32.02 -4.99 35.92
N ASN A 797 32.50 -3.75 36.06
CA ASN A 797 32.73 -3.06 37.34
C ASN A 797 31.76 -1.88 37.53
N GLY A 798 30.46 -2.09 37.25
CA GLY A 798 29.42 -1.05 37.31
C GLY A 798 28.21 -1.39 36.44
N ASP A 799 27.55 -0.37 35.87
CA ASP A 799 26.47 -0.58 34.89
C ASP A 799 27.05 -0.93 33.51
N LEU A 800 26.50 -1.93 32.84
CA LEU A 800 26.87 -2.24 31.45
C LEU A 800 26.10 -1.34 30.49
N ILE A 801 26.81 -0.50 29.75
CA ILE A 801 26.21 0.39 28.75
C ILE A 801 26.46 -0.16 27.35
N ILE A 802 25.39 -0.43 26.61
CA ILE A 802 25.44 -0.87 25.22
C ILE A 802 24.81 0.21 24.34
N ASN A 803 25.57 0.71 23.37
CA ASN A 803 25.12 1.75 22.44
C ASN A 803 25.06 1.17 21.03
N GLU A 804 23.91 1.31 20.38
CA GLU A 804 23.73 0.85 19.00
C GLU A 804 23.18 1.99 18.14
N LYS A 805 23.78 2.14 16.97
CA LYS A 805 23.16 2.83 15.83
C LYS A 805 22.47 1.78 14.98
N MET A 806 21.20 2.02 14.69
CA MET A 806 20.32 1.14 13.94
C MET A 806 19.89 1.80 12.64
N GLU A 807 20.11 1.11 11.54
CA GLU A 807 19.64 1.52 10.20
C GLU A 807 18.12 1.36 10.06
N PRO A 808 17.47 1.99 9.07
CA PRO A 808 16.08 1.75 8.74
C PRO A 808 15.77 0.26 8.58
N HIS A 809 14.70 -0.19 9.23
CA HIS A 809 14.23 -1.59 9.26
C HIS A 809 15.19 -2.59 9.90
N GLU A 810 16.26 -2.14 10.57
CA GLU A 810 17.19 -3.04 11.23
C GLU A 810 16.55 -3.73 12.44
N VAL A 811 16.84 -5.02 12.60
CA VAL A 811 16.51 -5.80 13.81
C VAL A 811 17.81 -6.29 14.44
N ILE A 812 18.01 -6.00 15.73
CA ILE A 812 19.17 -6.44 16.48
C ILE A 812 18.75 -7.31 17.66
N LEU A 813 19.48 -8.40 17.90
CA LEU A 813 19.40 -9.18 19.12
C LEU A 813 20.73 -9.08 19.85
N ILE A 814 20.70 -8.68 21.11
CA ILE A 814 21.85 -8.65 22.01
C ILE A 814 21.64 -9.71 23.08
N GLU A 815 22.46 -10.75 23.09
CA GLU A 815 22.51 -11.77 24.14
C GLU A 815 23.66 -11.45 25.09
N ILE A 816 23.36 -11.35 26.38
CA ILE A 816 24.33 -11.12 27.44
C ILE A 816 24.36 -12.37 28.30
N ILE A 817 25.52 -13.00 28.37
CA ILE A 817 25.71 -14.30 28.99
C ILE A 817 26.74 -14.11 30.12
N PRO A 818 26.33 -14.18 31.40
CA PRO A 818 27.26 -14.19 32.51
C PRO A 818 28.21 -15.39 32.41
N VAL A 819 29.51 -15.15 32.52
CA VAL A 819 30.51 -16.22 32.61
C VAL A 819 30.44 -16.75 34.04
N LYS A 820 30.06 -18.02 34.21
CA LYS A 820 30.18 -18.66 35.52
C LYS A 820 31.66 -18.93 35.76
N ASN A 821 32.23 -18.32 36.80
CA ASN A 821 33.53 -18.75 37.32
C ASN A 821 33.37 -20.21 37.75
N SER A 822 34.06 -21.10 37.05
CA SER A 822 34.12 -22.55 37.31
C SER A 822 34.73 -22.87 38.66
#